data_AF-B0Y8L3-F1
#
_entry.id   AF-B0Y8L3-F1
#
_cell.length_a   1.000
_cell.length_b   1.000
_cell.length_c   1.000
_cell.angle_alpha   90.00
_cell.angle_beta   90.00
_cell.angle_gamma   90.00
#
_symmetry.space_group_name_H-M   'P 1'
#
loop_
_entity.id
_entity.type
_entity.pdbx_description
1 polymer ?
#
loop_
_entity_poly.entity_id
_entity_poly.type
_entity_poly.pdbx_seq_one_letter_code
_entity_poly.pdbx_strand_id
1 'polypeptide(L)'
;MSPASQGESSLSRRSCIRCNQRKVGCDRKQPCSRCLKAGAECIHSGNKRAPRKLKRPPISKILVHLQELEHEVERLRSTPAGLLFETANQSAVSPYLGTGTNRLSNWEEAEAPRGRLVVRDGQSRYVGDEATVILGDKICDRSSDEESVTDATSTNIGPISKLSVGILGTHQSAGSDTSGSQYLQRLQVQALWHVYRENVAPMIAILHTPSIEAMLREGYANKDSILQPEQEALILAICFAAVVSMTPQQCLSILGGGHDAYIHKYRVAVERALAGANLISTQDMRVLQAAVLFLLCLRRCCDSRLVWAEAAIVVRVAQRQGMHRDGQRQGLTPFEIEMRRRLWWHICILDMLCSEDQGTDTQIWPGMFDTKLPSNIDGDEVTPGLTTLPPLRRGYTDITLCIIHCEMMSNLYWAGKSLDEDARQPSTSEKEKLLSTLANRLEVLYLHNFDLDIPIQWVTVVIARLTLSKGWLVHRLNASTAGRDPAATNDEIFHMAVEIVKFATLIQNNESTSQWAWLCKSYKQRHVVAYILSELCVRPVTPETEHAWEVVTEIYHQWLREDRQTNTMLQKPLSRLMERAALARRTKLAGAEASGGRSVAAPSDNAAIDRVQGTLQPAVSQSIIPPPNVLVGTDMGVRLEDPSAAVSEGHILDTDANPSEVTEFSFSALDWLTGPLP
;
A
#
# COMPACT_ATOMS: atom_id res chain seq x y z
N MET A 1 -48.92 61.58 -38.06
CA MET A 1 -48.13 61.09 -36.92
C MET A 1 -47.47 59.78 -37.33
N SER A 2 -46.21 59.65 -36.95
CA SER A 2 -45.17 58.73 -37.45
C SER A 2 -45.41 57.21 -37.25
N PRO A 3 -44.58 56.34 -37.88
CA PRO A 3 -44.70 54.87 -37.93
C PRO A 3 -43.74 54.11 -36.97
N ALA A 4 -43.69 52.75 -37.07
CA ALA A 4 -42.76 51.73 -36.50
C ALA A 4 -43.39 50.81 -35.43
N SER A 5 -43.10 49.49 -35.31
CA SER A 5 -41.99 48.66 -35.79
C SER A 5 -42.37 47.17 -35.94
N GLN A 6 -41.63 46.46 -36.80
CA GLN A 6 -41.64 45.01 -36.99
C GLN A 6 -40.73 44.29 -35.96
N GLY A 7 -41.12 43.08 -35.57
CA GLY A 7 -40.26 41.89 -35.61
C GLY A 7 -39.51 41.46 -34.35
N GLU A 8 -39.72 40.20 -33.95
CA GLU A 8 -38.62 39.30 -33.57
C GLU A 8 -38.93 37.88 -34.05
N SER A 9 -38.49 37.55 -35.27
CA SER A 9 -38.48 36.18 -35.78
C SER A 9 -37.31 35.43 -35.16
N SER A 10 -37.57 34.35 -34.42
CA SER A 10 -36.55 33.49 -33.83
C SER A 10 -35.59 32.97 -34.92
N LEU A 11 -34.39 33.55 -35.00
CA LEU A 11 -33.35 33.10 -35.92
C LEU A 11 -32.80 31.74 -35.45
N SER A 12 -33.00 30.69 -36.24
CA SER A 12 -32.37 29.40 -36.00
C SER A 12 -30.85 29.53 -36.22
N ARG A 13 -30.01 29.11 -35.25
CA ARG A 13 -28.54 29.14 -35.39
C ARG A 13 -28.02 28.27 -36.55
N ARG A 14 -28.77 27.26 -37.00
CA ARG A 14 -28.37 26.32 -38.07
C ARG A 14 -29.06 26.61 -39.39
N SER A 15 -28.40 26.25 -40.49
CA SER A 15 -28.99 26.22 -41.83
C SER A 15 -30.12 25.19 -41.92
N CYS A 16 -31.17 25.48 -42.70
CA CYS A 16 -32.25 24.53 -42.95
C CYS A 16 -31.74 23.29 -43.71
N ILE A 17 -32.44 22.16 -43.55
CA ILE A 17 -32.03 20.87 -44.13
C ILE A 17 -31.83 20.98 -45.65
N ARG A 18 -32.75 21.63 -46.35
CA ARG A 18 -32.71 21.76 -47.82
C ARG A 18 -31.52 22.57 -48.32
N CYS A 19 -31.21 23.71 -47.69
CA CYS A 19 -30.05 24.51 -48.06
C CYS A 19 -28.74 23.77 -47.75
N ASN A 20 -28.69 23.02 -46.63
CA ASN A 20 -27.54 22.20 -46.28
C ASN A 20 -27.32 21.05 -47.28
N GLN A 21 -28.38 20.31 -47.64
CA GLN A 21 -28.31 19.24 -48.65
C GLN A 21 -27.86 19.76 -50.02
N ARG A 22 -28.29 20.96 -50.41
CA ARG A 22 -27.87 21.59 -51.66
C ARG A 22 -26.52 22.32 -51.57
N LYS A 23 -25.89 22.34 -50.39
CA LYS A 23 -24.64 23.08 -50.11
C LYS A 23 -24.69 24.55 -50.54
N VAL A 24 -25.83 25.21 -50.33
CA VAL A 24 -26.05 26.64 -50.65
C VAL A 24 -26.30 27.45 -49.38
N GLY A 25 -25.85 28.71 -49.36
CA GLY A 25 -26.05 29.61 -48.22
C GLY A 25 -27.52 29.78 -47.83
N CYS A 26 -27.79 29.70 -46.52
CA CYS A 26 -29.12 29.84 -45.91
C CYS A 26 -29.16 31.13 -45.07
N ASP A 27 -30.22 31.93 -45.25
CA ASP A 27 -30.47 33.17 -44.50
C ASP A 27 -31.12 32.94 -43.13
N ARG A 28 -31.37 31.67 -42.75
CA ARG A 28 -31.79 31.19 -41.43
C ARG A 28 -33.09 31.79 -40.86
N LYS A 29 -33.88 32.47 -41.71
CA LYS A 29 -35.28 32.85 -41.43
C LYS A 29 -36.18 31.62 -41.55
N GLN A 30 -37.35 31.64 -40.89
CA GLN A 30 -38.38 30.61 -41.04
C GLN A 30 -39.63 31.18 -41.74
N PRO A 31 -39.92 30.78 -43.00
CA PRO A 31 -39.10 30.00 -43.92
C PRO A 31 -37.93 30.80 -44.52
N CYS A 32 -36.87 30.10 -44.96
CA CYS A 32 -35.68 30.72 -45.55
C CYS A 32 -36.02 31.35 -46.92
N SER A 33 -35.41 32.49 -47.29
CA SER A 33 -35.74 33.21 -48.54
C SER A 33 -35.59 32.34 -49.79
N ARG A 34 -34.60 31.43 -49.80
CA ARG A 34 -34.38 30.46 -50.88
C ARG A 34 -35.42 29.35 -50.92
N CYS A 35 -35.92 28.94 -49.77
CA CYS A 35 -36.94 27.92 -49.62
C CYS A 35 -38.29 28.46 -50.07
N LEU A 36 -38.58 29.71 -49.67
CA LEU A 36 -39.76 30.48 -50.07
C LEU A 36 -39.81 30.68 -51.59
N LYS A 37 -38.72 31.15 -52.21
CA LYS A 37 -38.65 31.33 -53.67
C LYS A 37 -38.75 30.01 -54.45
N ALA A 38 -38.32 28.91 -53.84
CA ALA A 38 -38.37 27.60 -54.48
C ALA A 38 -39.69 26.84 -54.20
N GLY A 39 -40.69 27.50 -53.60
CA GLY A 39 -41.99 26.93 -53.27
C GLY A 39 -41.92 25.69 -52.40
N ALA A 40 -40.91 25.62 -51.51
CA ALA A 40 -40.56 24.38 -50.84
C ALA A 40 -40.47 24.52 -49.33
N GLU A 41 -40.77 23.40 -48.66
CA GLU A 41 -40.81 23.31 -47.22
C GLU A 41 -39.44 23.59 -46.57
N CYS A 42 -39.44 24.52 -45.60
CA CYS A 42 -38.23 24.99 -44.92
C CYS A 42 -38.16 24.46 -43.49
N ILE A 43 -37.54 23.28 -43.33
CA ILE A 43 -37.44 22.61 -42.04
C ILE A 43 -36.06 22.87 -41.42
N HIS A 44 -36.07 23.36 -40.18
CA HIS A 44 -34.90 23.44 -39.32
C HIS A 44 -35.05 22.39 -38.22
N SER A 45 -34.15 21.40 -38.15
CA SER A 45 -34.26 20.30 -37.19
C SER A 45 -34.11 20.80 -35.76
N GLY A 46 -35.19 20.77 -34.97
CA GLY A 46 -35.16 20.96 -33.52
C GLY A 46 -34.58 19.73 -32.81
N ASN A 47 -33.97 19.94 -31.64
CA ASN A 47 -33.35 18.90 -30.81
C ASN A 47 -34.38 17.85 -30.35
N LYS A 48 -34.62 16.80 -31.15
CA LYS A 48 -35.14 15.50 -30.68
C LYS A 48 -34.44 14.40 -31.47
N ARG A 49 -33.60 13.60 -30.80
CA ARG A 49 -32.98 12.39 -31.35
C ARG A 49 -34.09 11.38 -31.68
N ALA A 50 -34.11 10.88 -32.92
CA ALA A 50 -34.98 9.77 -33.33
C ALA A 50 -34.36 8.42 -32.91
N PRO A 51 -35.16 7.41 -32.53
CA PRO A 51 -34.66 6.09 -32.13
C PRO A 51 -34.20 5.27 -33.34
N ARG A 52 -33.10 4.52 -33.16
CA ARG A 52 -32.44 3.69 -34.17
C ARG A 52 -33.26 2.40 -34.41
N LYS A 53 -33.72 2.14 -35.63
CA LYS A 53 -34.38 0.87 -36.02
C LYS A 53 -33.37 -0.28 -36.08
N LEU A 54 -33.56 -1.32 -35.27
CA LEU A 54 -32.88 -2.62 -35.38
C LEU A 54 -33.67 -3.54 -36.33
N LYS A 55 -33.00 -4.13 -37.33
CA LYS A 55 -33.59 -5.17 -38.21
C LYS A 55 -33.60 -6.50 -37.46
N ARG A 56 -34.78 -7.05 -37.17
CA ARG A 56 -34.96 -8.43 -36.68
C ARG A 56 -35.19 -9.39 -37.86
N PRO A 57 -34.64 -10.62 -37.84
CA PRO A 57 -34.94 -11.65 -38.85
C PRO A 57 -36.36 -12.23 -38.68
N PRO A 58 -36.92 -12.91 -39.71
CA PRO A 58 -38.33 -13.32 -39.74
C PRO A 58 -38.61 -14.47 -38.76
N ILE A 59 -39.69 -14.33 -37.98
CA ILE A 59 -40.19 -15.25 -36.95
C ILE A 59 -40.33 -16.71 -37.44
N SER A 60 -40.50 -16.93 -38.74
CA SER A 60 -40.65 -18.27 -39.33
C SER A 60 -39.42 -19.18 -39.15
N LYS A 61 -38.20 -18.63 -39.11
CA LYS A 61 -36.98 -19.44 -38.88
C LYS A 61 -36.81 -19.86 -37.42
N ILE A 62 -37.33 -19.06 -36.49
CA ILE A 62 -37.25 -19.34 -35.05
C ILE A 62 -38.24 -20.44 -34.66
N LEU A 63 -39.43 -20.45 -35.28
CA LEU A 63 -40.45 -21.46 -35.00
C LEU A 63 -40.05 -22.87 -35.47
N VAL A 64 -39.37 -22.99 -36.62
CA VAL A 64 -38.86 -24.28 -37.12
C VAL A 64 -37.78 -24.83 -36.19
N HIS A 65 -36.87 -23.96 -35.72
CA HIS A 65 -35.79 -24.39 -34.83
C HIS A 65 -36.28 -24.78 -33.43
N LEU A 66 -37.34 -24.13 -32.94
CA LEU A 66 -37.98 -24.51 -31.67
C LEU A 66 -38.65 -25.88 -31.77
N GLN A 67 -39.32 -26.19 -32.88
CA GLN A 67 -39.90 -27.53 -33.09
C GLN A 67 -38.85 -28.64 -33.19
N GLU A 68 -37.70 -28.37 -33.80
CA GLU A 68 -36.57 -29.32 -33.86
C GLU A 68 -35.97 -29.58 -32.47
N LEU A 69 -35.81 -28.53 -31.65
CA LEU A 69 -35.28 -28.63 -30.30
C LEU A 69 -36.24 -29.35 -29.34
N GLU A 70 -37.55 -29.13 -29.46
CA GLU A 70 -38.56 -29.84 -28.67
C GLU A 70 -38.56 -31.35 -28.98
N HIS A 71 -38.38 -31.73 -30.25
CA HIS A 71 -38.28 -33.14 -30.65
C HIS A 71 -37.01 -33.81 -30.10
N GLU A 72 -35.89 -33.09 -30.07
CA GLU A 72 -34.62 -33.62 -29.61
C GLU A 72 -34.59 -33.79 -28.07
N VAL A 73 -35.25 -32.89 -27.33
CA VAL A 73 -35.39 -32.99 -25.88
C VAL A 73 -36.28 -34.18 -25.49
N GLU A 74 -37.36 -34.43 -26.22
CA GLU A 74 -38.23 -35.59 -25.98
C GLU A 74 -37.50 -36.91 -26.26
N ARG A 75 -36.64 -36.94 -27.29
CA ARG A 75 -35.77 -38.09 -27.60
C ARG A 75 -34.78 -38.39 -26.48
N LEU A 76 -34.19 -37.36 -25.87
CA LEU A 76 -33.22 -37.51 -24.77
C LEU A 76 -33.89 -37.92 -23.44
N ARG A 77 -35.13 -37.48 -23.20
CA ARG A 77 -35.93 -37.90 -22.02
C ARG A 77 -36.38 -39.35 -22.08
N SER A 78 -36.49 -39.91 -23.29
CA SER A 78 -36.94 -41.29 -23.52
C SER A 78 -35.85 -42.35 -23.34
N THR A 79 -34.61 -41.96 -23.00
CA THR A 79 -33.48 -42.89 -22.88
C THR A 79 -33.13 -43.12 -21.40
N PRO A 80 -33.46 -44.27 -20.77
CA PRO A 80 -33.25 -44.47 -19.35
C PRO A 80 -31.79 -44.77 -19.02
N ALA A 81 -31.20 -43.96 -18.13
CA ALA A 81 -29.91 -44.23 -17.50
C ALA A 81 -30.09 -45.16 -16.29
N GLY A 82 -29.41 -46.31 -16.29
CA GLY A 82 -29.29 -47.19 -15.13
C GLY A 82 -28.37 -48.38 -15.42
N LEU A 83 -27.65 -48.82 -14.37
CA LEU A 83 -26.64 -49.91 -14.27
C LEU A 83 -25.19 -49.37 -14.39
N LEU A 84 -24.29 -49.40 -13.39
CA LEU A 84 -24.13 -50.24 -12.18
C LEU A 84 -23.38 -49.49 -11.06
N PHE A 85 -23.76 -49.79 -9.82
CA PHE A 85 -22.92 -49.65 -8.62
C PHE A 85 -22.21 -51.01 -8.37
N GLU A 86 -21.13 -50.96 -7.57
CA GLU A 86 -20.40 -52.08 -6.94
C GLU A 86 -19.31 -52.82 -7.75
N THR A 87 -18.05 -52.55 -7.42
CA THR A 87 -17.22 -53.50 -6.64
C THR A 87 -15.92 -52.86 -6.14
N ALA A 88 -15.48 -53.35 -4.99
CA ALA A 88 -14.35 -52.86 -4.21
C ALA A 88 -12.98 -53.25 -4.78
N ASN A 89 -11.96 -52.55 -4.26
CA ASN A 89 -10.69 -53.06 -3.72
C ASN A 89 -9.39 -52.70 -4.47
N GLN A 90 -8.42 -52.28 -3.64
CA GLN A 90 -6.95 -52.37 -3.76
C GLN A 90 -6.17 -51.31 -4.57
N SER A 91 -5.46 -50.49 -3.78
CA SER A 91 -4.01 -50.31 -3.76
C SER A 91 -3.21 -50.18 -5.06
N ALA A 92 -2.33 -49.16 -5.01
CA ALA A 92 -0.97 -49.14 -5.55
C ALA A 92 -0.73 -48.43 -6.90
N VAL A 93 0.09 -47.37 -6.80
CA VAL A 93 1.23 -47.05 -7.67
C VAL A 93 0.94 -46.33 -8.99
N SER A 94 1.36 -45.05 -9.00
CA SER A 94 1.92 -44.22 -10.10
C SER A 94 2.52 -45.05 -11.27
N PRO A 95 2.54 -44.62 -12.56
CA PRO A 95 2.91 -43.26 -12.94
C PRO A 95 2.31 -42.66 -14.23
N TYR A 96 2.50 -41.35 -14.30
CA TYR A 96 2.59 -40.54 -15.49
C TYR A 96 3.48 -41.17 -16.59
N LEU A 97 2.98 -41.23 -17.82
CA LEU A 97 3.53 -40.56 -19.01
C LEU A 97 2.68 -40.89 -20.25
N GLY A 98 2.29 -39.88 -21.02
CA GLY A 98 1.60 -40.11 -22.29
C GLY A 98 1.01 -38.88 -22.97
N THR A 99 1.88 -37.97 -23.39
CA THR A 99 1.81 -37.26 -24.70
C THR A 99 0.48 -36.65 -25.17
N GLY A 100 0.36 -35.34 -24.97
CA GLY A 100 0.14 -34.32 -26.00
C GLY A 100 -1.07 -34.44 -26.93
N THR A 101 -1.96 -33.44 -26.89
CA THR A 101 -2.31 -32.66 -28.09
C THR A 101 -2.97 -31.32 -27.70
N ASN A 102 -2.46 -30.26 -28.31
CA ASN A 102 -3.02 -28.91 -28.32
C ASN A 102 -4.51 -28.91 -28.69
N ARG A 103 -5.34 -28.35 -27.80
CA ARG A 103 -6.58 -27.65 -28.19
C ARG A 103 -6.72 -26.36 -27.38
N LEU A 104 -6.03 -25.33 -27.85
CA LEU A 104 -6.41 -23.95 -27.63
C LEU A 104 -7.65 -23.66 -28.48
N SER A 105 -8.80 -23.38 -27.85
CA SER A 105 -9.80 -22.48 -28.42
C SER A 105 -10.75 -21.94 -27.33
N ASN A 106 -10.75 -20.62 -27.23
CA ASN A 106 -11.78 -19.70 -26.74
C ASN A 106 -12.36 -19.91 -25.34
N TRP A 107 -11.79 -19.17 -24.38
CA TRP A 107 -12.50 -18.66 -23.21
C TRP A 107 -12.38 -17.13 -23.25
N GLU A 108 -13.28 -16.48 -23.99
CA GLU A 108 -13.49 -15.03 -23.87
C GLU A 108 -14.54 -14.77 -22.78
N GLU A 109 -14.04 -14.15 -21.70
CA GLU A 109 -14.66 -13.14 -20.84
C GLU A 109 -15.97 -13.44 -20.09
N ALA A 110 -15.88 -13.50 -18.75
CA ALA A 110 -16.54 -12.51 -17.85
C ALA A 110 -16.36 -12.86 -16.35
N GLU A 111 -15.15 -12.85 -15.81
CA GLU A 111 -14.93 -12.78 -14.36
C GLU A 111 -13.73 -11.86 -14.09
N ALA A 112 -13.87 -10.89 -13.18
CA ALA A 112 -12.74 -10.06 -12.76
C ALA A 112 -11.70 -10.99 -12.11
N PRO A 113 -10.50 -11.16 -12.70
CA PRO A 113 -9.59 -12.18 -12.22
C PRO A 113 -9.01 -11.75 -10.87
N ARG A 114 -9.30 -12.52 -9.81
CA ARG A 114 -8.58 -12.41 -8.53
C ARG A 114 -7.10 -12.73 -8.77
N GLY A 115 -6.29 -11.69 -8.94
CA GLY A 115 -4.87 -11.83 -9.25
C GLY A 115 -4.60 -12.52 -10.61
N ARG A 116 -3.32 -12.61 -10.97
CA ARG A 116 -2.86 -13.16 -12.25
C ARG A 116 -1.70 -14.12 -12.03
N LEU A 117 -1.79 -15.30 -12.65
CA LEU A 117 -0.66 -16.20 -12.80
C LEU A 117 0.13 -15.83 -14.06
N VAL A 118 1.40 -15.48 -13.88
CA VAL A 118 2.36 -15.21 -14.96
C VAL A 118 3.22 -16.46 -15.15
N VAL A 119 3.15 -17.09 -16.32
CA VAL A 119 3.94 -18.28 -16.67
C VAL A 119 4.86 -17.95 -17.85
N ARG A 120 6.17 -18.18 -17.70
CA ARG A 120 7.18 -18.02 -18.77
C ARG A 120 8.29 -19.05 -18.61
N ASP A 121 8.71 -19.67 -19.71
CA ASP A 121 9.88 -20.58 -19.78
C ASP A 121 9.92 -21.66 -18.68
N GLY A 122 8.75 -22.24 -18.34
CA GLY A 122 8.63 -23.27 -17.30
C GLY A 122 8.63 -22.74 -15.86
N GLN A 123 8.77 -21.43 -15.66
CA GLN A 123 8.61 -20.76 -14.38
C GLN A 123 7.21 -20.13 -14.27
N SER A 124 6.67 -20.09 -13.04
CA SER A 124 5.38 -19.47 -12.77
C SER A 124 5.45 -18.56 -11.55
N ARG A 125 4.68 -17.48 -11.58
CA ARG A 125 4.58 -16.50 -10.50
C ARG A 125 3.15 -15.99 -10.38
N TYR A 126 2.62 -15.97 -9.16
CA TYR A 126 1.35 -15.32 -8.87
C TYR A 126 1.55 -13.84 -8.51
N VAL A 127 0.65 -12.99 -9.00
CA VAL A 127 0.55 -11.56 -8.67
C VAL A 127 -0.87 -11.29 -8.18
N GLY A 128 -1.00 -10.71 -6.99
CA GLY A 128 -2.28 -10.36 -6.39
C GLY A 128 -3.03 -9.26 -7.14
N ASP A 129 -4.30 -9.08 -6.81
CA ASP A 129 -5.22 -8.18 -7.50
C ASP A 129 -4.78 -6.70 -7.40
N GLU A 130 -4.45 -6.22 -6.20
CA GLU A 130 -3.99 -4.83 -5.97
C GLU A 130 -2.69 -4.51 -6.73
N ALA A 131 -1.73 -5.43 -6.73
CA ALA A 131 -0.52 -5.28 -7.50
C ALA A 131 -0.81 -5.29 -9.01
N THR A 132 -1.76 -6.12 -9.47
CA THR A 132 -2.19 -6.15 -10.87
C THR A 132 -2.84 -4.84 -11.31
N VAL A 133 -3.65 -4.23 -10.44
CA VAL A 133 -4.33 -2.94 -10.69
C VAL A 133 -3.31 -1.81 -10.84
N ILE A 134 -2.32 -1.73 -9.95
CA ILE A 134 -1.35 -0.62 -9.96
C ILE A 134 -0.28 -0.82 -11.05
N LEU A 135 0.16 -2.07 -11.28
CA LEU A 135 1.20 -2.38 -12.27
C LEU A 135 0.63 -2.49 -13.70
N GLY A 136 -0.65 -2.86 -13.85
CA GLY A 136 -1.30 -3.11 -15.14
C GLY A 136 -0.59 -4.16 -16.02
N ASP A 137 -1.05 -4.31 -17.26
CA ASP A 137 -0.37 -5.15 -18.28
C ASP A 137 0.99 -4.57 -18.72
N LYS A 138 1.28 -3.31 -18.39
CA LYS A 138 2.41 -2.53 -18.92
C LYS A 138 3.78 -2.94 -18.38
N ILE A 139 3.81 -3.62 -17.23
CA ILE A 139 5.03 -4.08 -16.56
C ILE A 139 5.30 -5.55 -16.88
N CYS A 140 4.26 -6.32 -17.18
CA CYS A 140 4.36 -7.75 -17.40
C CYS A 140 4.42 -8.19 -18.86
N ASP A 141 4.16 -7.35 -19.87
CA ASP A 141 4.11 -7.81 -21.26
C ASP A 141 5.12 -7.22 -22.27
N ARG A 142 5.81 -8.18 -22.94
CA ARG A 142 6.16 -8.23 -24.37
C ARG A 142 7.52 -7.77 -24.93
N SER A 143 8.61 -7.76 -24.16
CA SER A 143 9.94 -7.89 -24.82
C SER A 143 11.05 -8.47 -23.95
N SER A 144 11.75 -9.42 -24.57
CA SER A 144 13.08 -10.00 -24.31
C SER A 144 13.25 -10.92 -23.09
N ASP A 145 13.47 -12.20 -23.41
CA ASP A 145 14.78 -12.87 -23.34
C ASP A 145 15.74 -12.38 -22.24
N GLU A 146 16.28 -13.33 -21.50
CA GLU A 146 17.20 -13.19 -20.35
C GLU A 146 16.53 -13.08 -18.97
N GLU A 147 15.87 -14.16 -18.56
CA GLU A 147 16.37 -14.83 -17.36
C GLU A 147 17.48 -15.80 -17.77
N SER A 148 18.66 -15.27 -18.11
CA SER A 148 19.85 -16.09 -18.22
C SER A 148 20.28 -16.46 -16.80
N VAL A 149 20.49 -17.76 -16.60
CA VAL A 149 21.05 -18.40 -15.41
C VAL A 149 22.53 -18.00 -15.18
N THR A 150 22.99 -16.89 -15.75
CA THR A 150 24.38 -16.43 -15.69
C THR A 150 24.58 -15.41 -14.58
N ASP A 151 24.43 -15.85 -13.33
CA ASP A 151 25.14 -15.23 -12.20
C ASP A 151 25.94 -16.27 -11.39
N ALA A 152 26.06 -17.51 -11.91
CA ALA A 152 26.88 -18.57 -11.32
C ALA A 152 28.34 -18.60 -11.84
N THR A 153 28.74 -17.65 -12.69
CA THR A 153 30.11 -17.58 -13.22
C THR A 153 30.69 -16.18 -13.11
N SER A 154 30.90 -15.72 -11.88
CA SER A 154 32.07 -14.90 -11.56
C SER A 154 33.02 -15.74 -10.71
N THR A 155 34.08 -16.22 -11.33
CA THR A 155 35.26 -16.77 -10.66
C THR A 155 35.78 -15.80 -9.62
N ASN A 156 35.58 -16.12 -8.34
CA ASN A 156 36.57 -15.88 -7.29
C ASN A 156 36.36 -16.89 -6.16
N ILE A 157 37.47 -17.56 -5.83
CA ILE A 157 37.57 -18.57 -4.77
C ILE A 157 37.25 -17.90 -3.44
N GLY A 158 36.06 -18.21 -2.90
CA GLY A 158 35.60 -17.84 -1.57
C GLY A 158 34.52 -18.84 -1.14
N PRO A 159 34.37 -19.15 0.16
CA PRO A 159 33.41 -20.14 0.60
C PRO A 159 32.01 -19.68 0.22
N ILE A 160 31.26 -20.57 -0.45
CA ILE A 160 29.85 -20.43 -0.79
C ILE A 160 29.13 -19.79 0.41
N SER A 161 28.58 -18.59 0.25
CA SER A 161 27.71 -17.98 1.28
C SER A 161 26.56 -18.95 1.52
N LYS A 162 26.59 -19.62 2.67
CA LYS A 162 25.57 -20.57 3.10
C LYS A 162 24.20 -19.90 2.99
N LEU A 163 23.26 -20.53 2.28
CA LEU A 163 21.84 -20.17 2.34
C LEU A 163 21.43 -20.12 3.82
N SER A 164 21.14 -18.92 4.34
CA SER A 164 20.46 -18.77 5.63
C SER A 164 19.05 -19.32 5.44
N VAL A 165 18.72 -20.40 6.16
CA VAL A 165 17.37 -21.01 6.16
C VAL A 165 16.45 -20.27 7.15
N GLY A 166 16.83 -19.05 7.55
CA GLY A 166 16.01 -18.21 8.42
C GLY A 166 15.85 -18.77 9.84
N ILE A 167 14.75 -18.44 10.51
CA ILE A 167 14.34 -18.87 11.86
C ILE A 167 14.26 -20.41 11.96
N LEU A 168 14.10 -21.13 10.83
CA LEU A 168 14.09 -22.60 10.78
C LEU A 168 15.48 -23.20 10.55
N GLY A 169 16.48 -22.38 10.23
CA GLY A 169 17.80 -22.85 9.83
C GLY A 169 18.63 -23.35 10.99
N THR A 170 18.97 -24.63 10.97
CA THR A 170 19.96 -25.23 11.85
C THR A 170 21.34 -24.60 11.56
N HIS A 171 21.73 -23.60 12.33
CA HIS A 171 23.15 -23.33 12.60
C HIS A 171 23.70 -24.47 13.48
N GLN A 172 23.64 -25.71 13.02
CA GLN A 172 24.30 -26.83 13.67
C GLN A 172 25.74 -26.92 13.15
N SER A 173 26.65 -26.69 14.10
CA SER A 173 28.07 -27.05 14.14
C SER A 173 29.09 -26.18 13.40
N ALA A 174 29.79 -25.35 14.17
CA ALA A 174 31.22 -25.52 14.41
C ALA A 174 31.54 -25.04 15.84
N GLY A 175 32.27 -25.85 16.61
CA GLY A 175 32.45 -25.70 18.04
C GLY A 175 32.94 -24.33 18.50
N SER A 176 32.23 -23.79 19.48
CA SER A 176 32.79 -23.21 20.71
C SER A 176 31.60 -22.73 21.54
N ASP A 177 31.62 -23.06 22.82
CA ASP A 177 30.89 -22.32 23.84
C ASP A 177 31.20 -20.83 23.69
N THR A 178 30.37 -20.11 22.94
CA THR A 178 30.33 -18.64 22.96
C THR A 178 28.99 -18.23 23.53
N SER A 179 28.85 -18.55 24.82
CA SER A 179 28.00 -17.92 25.83
C SER A 179 27.04 -16.85 25.29
N GLY A 180 25.73 -17.12 25.34
CA GLY A 180 24.67 -16.09 25.24
C GLY A 180 24.93 -14.89 26.17
N SER A 181 25.76 -15.07 27.20
CA SER A 181 26.31 -14.03 28.08
C SER A 181 26.98 -12.83 27.38
N GLN A 182 27.50 -12.94 26.16
CA GLN A 182 28.12 -11.78 25.49
C GLN A 182 27.08 -10.79 24.93
N TYR A 183 25.90 -11.27 24.57
CA TYR A 183 24.84 -10.45 23.97
C TYR A 183 23.95 -9.78 25.03
N LEU A 184 23.95 -10.34 26.23
CA LEU A 184 23.08 -9.94 27.35
C LEU A 184 23.86 -9.16 28.43
N GLN A 185 24.95 -8.49 28.06
CA GLN A 185 25.69 -7.66 29.00
C GLN A 185 24.77 -6.53 29.51
N ARG A 186 24.57 -6.47 30.83
CA ARG A 186 23.59 -5.58 31.49
C ARG A 186 23.62 -4.13 30.97
N LEU A 187 24.81 -3.52 30.90
CA LEU A 187 24.96 -2.14 30.46
C LEU A 187 24.55 -1.95 29.00
N GLN A 188 24.88 -2.91 28.14
CA GLN A 188 24.50 -2.88 26.73
C GLN A 188 22.98 -3.03 26.58
N VAL A 189 22.37 -3.97 27.30
CA VAL A 189 20.91 -4.18 27.25
C VAL A 189 20.16 -2.96 27.78
N GLN A 190 20.64 -2.32 28.85
CA GLN A 190 20.04 -1.08 29.37
C GLN A 190 20.13 0.07 28.36
N ALA A 191 21.27 0.24 27.68
CA ALA A 191 21.41 1.26 26.65
C ALA A 191 20.51 0.99 25.43
N LEU A 192 20.44 -0.27 24.98
CA LEU A 192 19.56 -0.67 23.88
C LEU A 192 18.07 -0.57 24.24
N TRP A 193 17.72 -0.82 25.50
CA TRP A 193 16.35 -0.63 26.01
C TRP A 193 15.91 0.83 25.90
N HIS A 194 16.79 1.78 26.25
CA HIS A 194 16.51 3.21 26.08
C HIS A 194 16.21 3.55 24.62
N VAL A 195 17.07 3.09 23.71
CA VAL A 195 16.88 3.28 22.26
C VAL A 195 15.56 2.65 21.78
N TYR A 196 15.23 1.44 22.24
CA TYR A 196 13.97 0.79 21.90
C TYR A 196 12.75 1.64 22.31
N ARG A 197 12.76 2.18 23.54
CA ARG A 197 11.66 3.00 24.05
C ARG A 197 11.44 4.29 23.26
N GLU A 198 12.50 4.91 22.75
CA GLU A 198 12.40 6.16 22.00
C GLU A 198 12.09 5.94 20.51
N ASN A 199 12.75 4.96 19.90
CA ASN A 199 12.72 4.80 18.45
C ASN A 199 11.73 3.74 17.95
N VAL A 200 11.39 2.74 18.79
CA VAL A 200 10.64 1.55 18.34
C VAL A 200 9.28 1.46 19.01
N ALA A 201 9.20 1.55 20.34
CA ALA A 201 7.95 1.39 21.08
C ALA A 201 6.80 2.32 20.61
N PRO A 202 7.03 3.60 20.28
CA PRO A 202 5.97 4.50 19.79
C PRO A 202 5.44 4.09 18.41
N MET A 203 6.22 3.33 17.63
CA MET A 203 5.87 2.93 16.28
C MET A 203 5.34 1.49 16.20
N ILE A 204 5.78 0.61 17.11
CA ILE A 204 5.45 -0.82 17.17
C ILE A 204 5.03 -1.17 18.61
N ALA A 205 3.79 -0.83 18.95
CA ALA A 205 3.23 -0.98 20.29
C ALA A 205 2.72 -2.41 20.57
N ILE A 206 3.63 -3.38 20.46
CA ILE A 206 3.38 -4.82 20.68
C ILE A 206 3.70 -5.27 22.12
N LEU A 207 4.57 -4.54 22.81
CA LEU A 207 5.03 -4.86 24.17
C LEU A 207 4.43 -3.88 25.18
N HIS A 208 4.18 -4.37 26.39
CA HIS A 208 3.84 -3.51 27.52
C HIS A 208 5.12 -3.04 28.21
N THR A 209 5.51 -1.79 27.96
CA THR A 209 6.79 -1.21 28.41
C THR A 209 7.05 -1.42 29.92
N PRO A 210 6.12 -1.11 30.84
CA PRO A 210 6.34 -1.34 32.28
C PRO A 210 6.62 -2.80 32.65
N SER A 211 5.95 -3.77 32.01
CA SER A 211 6.20 -5.20 32.26
C SER A 211 7.59 -5.63 31.81
N ILE A 212 8.08 -5.08 30.69
CA ILE A 212 9.44 -5.37 30.22
C ILE A 212 10.48 -4.74 31.15
N GLU A 213 10.25 -3.52 31.64
CA GLU A 213 11.16 -2.89 32.61
C GLU A 213 11.26 -3.67 33.92
N ALA A 214 10.14 -4.17 34.43
CA ALA A 214 10.13 -5.06 35.59
C ALA A 214 10.93 -6.34 35.32
N MET A 215 10.70 -6.97 34.16
CA MET A 215 11.41 -8.18 33.75
C MET A 215 12.93 -7.97 33.64
N LEU A 216 13.37 -6.86 33.04
CA LEU A 216 14.79 -6.51 32.94
C LEU A 216 15.39 -6.24 34.33
N ARG A 217 14.65 -5.55 35.20
CA ARG A 217 15.11 -5.27 36.57
C ARG A 217 15.31 -6.55 37.37
N GLU A 218 14.36 -7.47 37.30
CA GLU A 218 14.40 -8.77 37.99
C GLU A 218 15.49 -9.68 37.43
N GLY A 219 15.57 -9.79 36.10
CA GLY A 219 16.56 -10.64 35.42
C GLY A 219 18.01 -10.25 35.70
N TYR A 220 18.26 -8.96 35.97
CA TYR A 220 19.59 -8.44 36.29
C TYR A 220 19.82 -8.12 37.78
N ALA A 221 18.85 -8.42 38.65
CA ALA A 221 18.98 -8.20 40.10
C ALA A 221 19.96 -9.21 40.73
N ASN A 222 19.92 -10.47 40.29
CA ASN A 222 20.75 -11.54 40.82
C ASN A 222 21.80 -11.98 39.78
N LYS A 223 23.08 -12.02 40.17
CA LYS A 223 24.17 -12.44 39.27
C LYS A 223 24.06 -13.90 38.80
N ASP A 224 23.32 -14.73 39.53
CA ASP A 224 23.15 -16.17 39.24
C ASP A 224 21.79 -16.50 38.61
N SER A 225 20.93 -15.50 38.34
CA SER A 225 19.63 -15.74 37.72
C SER A 225 19.79 -16.05 36.23
N ILE A 226 19.59 -17.31 35.87
CA ILE A 226 19.54 -17.77 34.48
C ILE A 226 18.22 -17.29 33.87
N LEU A 227 18.30 -16.51 32.79
CA LEU A 227 17.14 -16.09 32.02
C LEU A 227 16.47 -17.30 31.37
N GLN A 228 15.14 -17.34 31.40
CA GLN A 228 14.40 -18.39 30.69
C GLN A 228 14.54 -18.17 29.17
N PRO A 229 14.51 -19.23 28.33
CA PRO A 229 14.67 -19.12 26.88
C PRO A 229 13.70 -18.12 26.23
N GLU A 230 12.47 -18.03 26.74
CA GLU A 230 11.43 -17.13 26.24
C GLU A 230 11.76 -15.66 26.53
N GLN A 231 12.36 -15.40 27.70
CA GLN A 231 12.81 -14.06 28.10
C GLN A 231 14.04 -13.66 27.29
N GLU A 232 14.99 -14.57 27.11
CA GLU A 232 16.17 -14.36 26.29
C GLU A 232 15.80 -14.00 24.84
N ALA A 233 14.90 -14.76 24.22
CA ALA A 233 14.43 -14.49 22.87
C ALA A 233 13.80 -13.10 22.74
N LEU A 234 12.96 -12.71 23.70
CA LEU A 234 12.32 -11.40 23.72
C LEU A 234 13.32 -10.26 23.91
N ILE A 235 14.24 -10.37 24.87
CA ILE A 235 15.26 -9.35 25.13
C ILE A 235 16.18 -9.18 23.90
N LEU A 236 16.60 -10.27 23.27
CA LEU A 236 17.42 -10.20 22.06
C LEU A 236 16.66 -9.57 20.88
N ALA A 237 15.35 -9.84 20.73
CA ALA A 237 14.53 -9.21 19.70
C ALA A 237 14.38 -7.70 19.93
N ILE A 238 14.22 -7.26 21.18
CA ILE A 238 14.22 -5.85 21.58
C ILE A 238 15.57 -5.19 21.23
N CYS A 239 16.68 -5.84 21.59
CA CYS A 239 18.02 -5.34 21.28
C CYS A 239 18.25 -5.25 19.76
N PHE A 240 17.81 -6.25 18.99
CA PHE A 240 17.87 -6.21 17.53
C PHE A 240 17.07 -5.04 16.96
N ALA A 241 15.83 -4.85 17.41
CA ALA A 241 14.99 -3.74 16.97
C ALA A 241 15.63 -2.37 17.28
N ALA A 242 16.22 -2.22 18.47
CA ALA A 242 16.97 -1.03 18.84
C ALA A 242 18.15 -0.78 17.88
N VAL A 243 18.97 -1.81 17.62
CA VAL A 243 20.10 -1.73 16.67
C VAL A 243 19.64 -1.33 15.28
N VAL A 244 18.58 -1.94 14.74
CA VAL A 244 18.02 -1.60 13.42
C VAL A 244 17.55 -0.15 13.34
N SER A 245 17.04 0.40 14.46
CA SER A 245 16.52 1.78 14.52
C SER A 245 17.59 2.87 14.59
N MET A 246 18.82 2.52 15.00
CA MET A 246 19.91 3.50 15.15
C MET A 246 20.51 3.94 13.83
N THR A 247 21.06 5.16 13.82
CA THR A 247 22.01 5.58 12.80
C THR A 247 23.38 4.92 13.00
N PRO A 248 24.23 4.84 11.96
CA PRO A 248 25.59 4.32 12.11
C PRO A 248 26.42 5.06 13.16
N GLN A 249 26.20 6.36 13.32
CA GLN A 249 26.87 7.20 14.31
C GLN A 249 26.41 6.88 15.74
N GLN A 250 25.10 6.72 15.96
CA GLN A 250 24.55 6.31 17.26
C GLN A 250 25.06 4.92 17.65
N CYS A 251 25.07 3.97 16.71
CA CYS A 251 25.58 2.63 16.95
C CYS A 251 27.06 2.65 17.37
N LEU A 252 27.89 3.46 16.70
CA LEU A 252 29.30 3.63 17.07
C LEU A 252 29.44 4.25 18.48
N SER A 253 28.62 5.25 18.81
CA SER A 253 28.67 5.91 20.12
C SER A 253 28.23 5.01 21.27
N ILE A 254 27.19 4.21 21.08
CA ILE A 254 26.57 3.40 22.14
C ILE A 254 27.25 2.04 22.26
N LEU A 255 27.61 1.42 21.13
CA LEU A 255 28.12 0.04 21.07
C LEU A 255 29.60 -0.08 20.65
N GLY A 256 30.24 1.02 20.24
CA GLY A 256 31.67 1.03 19.91
C GLY A 256 32.06 0.27 18.64
N GLY A 257 31.11 -0.05 17.75
CA GLY A 257 31.38 -0.83 16.54
C GLY A 257 30.43 -0.54 15.38
N GLY A 258 30.68 -1.18 14.24
CA GLY A 258 29.96 -0.94 13.00
C GLY A 258 28.50 -1.41 13.04
N HIS A 259 27.60 -0.60 12.48
CA HIS A 259 26.15 -0.82 12.47
C HIS A 259 25.75 -2.14 11.81
N ASP A 260 26.21 -2.39 10.58
CA ASP A 260 25.90 -3.63 9.85
C ASP A 260 26.40 -4.88 10.57
N ALA A 261 27.56 -4.79 11.23
CA ALA A 261 28.12 -5.88 12.02
C ALA A 261 27.24 -6.21 13.23
N TYR A 262 26.70 -5.18 13.91
CA TYR A 262 25.77 -5.38 15.03
C TYR A 262 24.39 -5.86 14.56
N ILE A 263 23.88 -5.39 13.43
CA ILE A 263 22.65 -5.93 12.83
C ILE A 263 22.81 -7.43 12.58
N HIS A 264 23.90 -7.83 11.92
CA HIS A 264 24.18 -9.25 11.65
C HIS A 264 24.35 -10.05 12.95
N LYS A 265 25.11 -9.51 13.90
CA LYS A 265 25.35 -10.13 15.21
C LYS A 265 24.05 -10.40 15.97
N TYR A 266 23.19 -9.40 16.12
CA TYR A 266 21.91 -9.55 16.83
C TYR A 266 20.90 -10.39 16.05
N ARG A 267 20.89 -10.31 14.72
CA ARG A 267 20.05 -11.18 13.89
C ARG A 267 20.29 -12.66 14.18
N VAL A 268 21.54 -13.10 14.10
CA VAL A 268 21.92 -14.50 14.37
C VAL A 268 21.61 -14.90 15.82
N ALA A 269 21.73 -13.96 16.76
CA ALA A 269 21.39 -14.20 18.16
C ALA A 269 19.88 -14.44 18.34
N VAL A 270 19.02 -13.62 17.72
CA VAL A 270 17.56 -13.78 17.77
C VAL A 270 17.11 -15.08 17.10
N GLU A 271 17.64 -15.40 15.92
CA GLU A 271 17.34 -16.65 15.21
C GLU A 271 17.66 -17.87 16.09
N ARG A 272 18.82 -17.87 16.77
CA ARG A 272 19.20 -18.93 17.72
C ARG A 272 18.29 -18.98 18.95
N ALA A 273 17.95 -17.83 19.52
CA ALA A 273 17.12 -17.77 20.72
C ALA A 273 15.68 -18.21 20.45
N LEU A 274 15.10 -17.84 19.29
CA LEU A 274 13.79 -18.33 18.85
C LEU A 274 13.77 -19.84 18.61
N ALA A 275 14.87 -20.39 18.06
CA ALA A 275 15.04 -21.84 17.94
C ALA A 275 15.14 -22.51 19.32
N GLY A 276 15.93 -21.95 20.24
CA GLY A 276 16.08 -22.44 21.62
C GLY A 276 14.78 -22.40 22.43
N ALA A 277 13.95 -21.38 22.20
CA ALA A 277 12.61 -21.24 22.79
C ALA A 277 11.52 -22.06 22.05
N ASN A 278 11.91 -22.87 21.06
CA ASN A 278 11.04 -23.75 20.27
C ASN A 278 9.81 -23.01 19.68
N LEU A 279 10.03 -21.93 18.93
CA LEU A 279 8.96 -21.08 18.35
C LEU A 279 7.77 -21.87 17.74
N ILE A 280 8.02 -22.97 17.05
CA ILE A 280 6.97 -23.76 16.38
C ILE A 280 6.01 -24.42 17.38
N SER A 281 6.52 -24.90 18.50
CA SER A 281 5.76 -25.67 19.48
C SER A 281 5.39 -24.88 20.75
N THR A 282 5.96 -23.69 20.93
CA THR A 282 5.74 -22.83 22.10
C THR A 282 4.28 -22.42 22.28
N GLN A 283 3.90 -22.23 23.54
CA GLN A 283 2.63 -21.63 23.97
C GLN A 283 2.84 -20.28 24.65
N ASP A 284 4.08 -19.80 24.74
CA ASP A 284 4.41 -18.54 25.40
C ASP A 284 4.26 -17.36 24.43
N MET A 285 3.44 -16.39 24.82
CA MET A 285 3.19 -15.16 24.06
C MET A 285 4.47 -14.34 23.83
N ARG A 286 5.43 -14.39 24.76
CA ARG A 286 6.69 -13.62 24.68
C ARG A 286 7.54 -14.07 23.49
N VAL A 287 7.57 -15.37 23.22
CA VAL A 287 8.30 -15.92 22.05
C VAL A 287 7.66 -15.46 20.75
N LEU A 288 6.32 -15.42 20.72
CA LEU A 288 5.58 -14.93 19.56
C LEU A 288 5.76 -13.41 19.36
N GLN A 289 5.72 -12.62 20.45
CA GLN A 289 6.04 -11.19 20.43
C GLN A 289 7.47 -10.94 19.90
N ALA A 290 8.44 -11.73 20.37
CA ALA A 290 9.82 -11.67 19.92
C ALA A 290 9.94 -11.92 18.41
N ALA A 291 9.29 -12.98 17.91
CA ALA A 291 9.29 -13.32 16.50
C ALA A 291 8.63 -12.22 15.63
N VAL A 292 7.48 -11.69 16.03
CA VAL A 292 6.78 -10.64 15.28
C VAL A 292 7.60 -9.34 15.25
N LEU A 293 8.13 -8.91 16.39
CA LEU A 293 9.00 -7.73 16.48
C LEU A 293 10.25 -7.90 15.61
N PHE A 294 10.88 -9.07 15.69
CA PHE A 294 12.05 -9.41 14.89
C PHE A 294 11.75 -9.31 13.40
N LEU A 295 10.66 -9.94 12.91
CA LEU A 295 10.30 -9.93 11.50
C LEU A 295 9.95 -8.53 10.98
N LEU A 296 9.20 -7.73 11.76
CA LEU A 296 8.90 -6.34 11.39
C LEU A 296 10.16 -5.52 11.16
N CYS A 297 11.19 -5.69 12.00
CA CYS A 297 12.49 -5.03 11.84
C CYS A 297 13.36 -5.68 10.76
N LEU A 298 13.29 -7.02 10.59
CA LEU A 298 14.10 -7.78 9.64
C LEU A 298 13.76 -7.44 8.18
N ARG A 299 12.51 -7.00 7.90
CA ARG A 299 12.09 -6.50 6.57
C ARG A 299 13.02 -5.44 5.99
N ARG A 300 13.68 -4.64 6.84
CA ARG A 300 14.63 -3.60 6.41
C ARG A 300 15.98 -4.17 5.97
N CYS A 301 16.37 -5.33 6.49
CA CYS A 301 17.75 -5.82 6.46
C CYS A 301 17.91 -7.16 5.71
N CYS A 302 16.83 -7.78 5.23
CA CYS A 302 16.89 -9.12 4.67
C CYS A 302 16.07 -9.29 3.38
N ASP A 303 16.17 -10.46 2.74
CA ASP A 303 15.34 -10.83 1.60
C ASP A 303 13.87 -10.84 2.02
N SER A 304 13.09 -9.98 1.38
CA SER A 304 11.64 -9.86 1.54
C SER A 304 10.89 -11.20 1.41
N ARG A 305 11.39 -12.14 0.60
CA ARG A 305 10.77 -13.47 0.44
C ARG A 305 10.96 -14.35 1.66
N LEU A 306 12.13 -14.31 2.29
CA LEU A 306 12.39 -15.05 3.51
C LEU A 306 11.45 -14.57 4.62
N VAL A 307 11.37 -13.25 4.81
CA VAL A 307 10.51 -12.64 5.83
C VAL A 307 9.04 -12.95 5.57
N TRP A 308 8.58 -12.95 4.32
CA TRP A 308 7.22 -13.34 3.95
C TRP A 308 6.91 -14.80 4.29
N ALA A 309 7.84 -15.72 4.02
CA ALA A 309 7.68 -17.13 4.38
C ALA A 309 7.66 -17.33 5.91
N GLU A 310 8.51 -16.63 6.66
CA GLU A 310 8.54 -16.69 8.12
C GLU A 310 7.31 -16.07 8.77
N ALA A 311 6.74 -15.00 8.18
CA ALA A 311 5.49 -14.43 8.63
C ALA A 311 4.36 -15.49 8.59
N ALA A 312 4.32 -16.35 7.56
CA ALA A 312 3.34 -17.43 7.50
C ALA A 312 3.48 -18.45 8.65
N ILE A 313 4.71 -18.75 9.08
CA ILE A 313 4.96 -19.61 10.25
C ILE A 313 4.40 -18.95 11.50
N VAL A 314 4.69 -17.66 11.70
CA VAL A 314 4.18 -16.87 12.83
C VAL A 314 2.65 -16.87 12.88
N VAL A 315 1.97 -16.69 11.73
CA VAL A 315 0.50 -16.79 11.64
C VAL A 315 0.00 -18.15 12.13
N ARG A 316 0.63 -19.25 11.69
CA ARG A 316 0.23 -20.61 12.11
C ARG A 316 0.46 -20.86 13.59
N VAL A 317 1.60 -20.41 14.15
CA VAL A 317 1.89 -20.51 15.59
C VAL A 317 0.88 -19.69 16.40
N ALA A 318 0.59 -18.46 15.98
CA ALA A 318 -0.39 -17.59 16.62
C ALA A 318 -1.82 -18.18 16.59
N GLN A 319 -2.21 -18.80 15.48
CA GLN A 319 -3.48 -19.52 15.36
C GLN A 319 -3.56 -20.67 16.37
N ARG A 320 -2.49 -21.46 16.52
CA ARG A 320 -2.42 -22.56 17.49
C ARG A 320 -2.53 -22.08 18.94
N GLN A 321 -2.00 -20.91 19.27
CA GLN A 321 -2.15 -20.29 20.59
C GLN A 321 -3.50 -19.58 20.81
N GLY A 322 -4.34 -19.50 19.77
CA GLY A 322 -5.65 -18.84 19.84
C GLY A 322 -5.59 -17.31 19.85
N MET A 323 -4.54 -16.69 19.30
CA MET A 323 -4.42 -15.22 19.24
C MET A 323 -5.46 -14.56 18.33
N HIS A 324 -5.98 -15.32 17.36
CA HIS A 324 -7.05 -14.95 16.44
C HIS A 324 -8.45 -14.99 17.07
N ARG A 325 -8.56 -15.36 18.35
CA ARG A 325 -9.81 -15.41 19.10
C ARG A 325 -9.79 -14.37 20.20
N ASP A 326 -10.84 -13.54 20.27
CA ASP A 326 -10.96 -12.51 21.29
C ASP A 326 -11.13 -13.13 22.69
N GLY A 327 -10.29 -12.68 23.62
CA GLY A 327 -10.24 -13.21 24.98
C GLY A 327 -11.46 -12.87 25.85
N GLN A 328 -12.33 -11.93 25.43
CA GLN A 328 -13.50 -11.53 26.22
C GLN A 328 -14.43 -12.69 26.56
N ARG A 329 -14.64 -13.61 25.62
CA ARG A 329 -15.51 -14.79 25.83
C ARG A 329 -14.81 -15.93 26.57
N GLN A 330 -13.50 -15.81 26.81
CA GLN A 330 -12.66 -16.85 27.40
C GLN A 330 -12.34 -16.58 28.88
N GLY A 331 -12.83 -15.47 29.45
CA GLY A 331 -12.59 -15.12 30.85
C GLY A 331 -11.14 -14.69 31.16
N LEU A 332 -10.39 -14.26 30.14
CA LEU A 332 -9.05 -13.70 30.32
C LEU A 332 -9.11 -12.34 31.01
N THR A 333 -8.02 -11.96 31.67
CA THR A 333 -7.93 -10.64 32.30
C THR A 333 -7.94 -9.51 31.25
N PRO A 334 -8.42 -8.30 31.60
CA PRO A 334 -8.34 -7.12 30.72
C PRO A 334 -6.95 -6.90 30.12
N PHE A 335 -5.90 -7.08 30.93
CA PHE A 335 -4.51 -6.97 30.49
C PHE A 335 -4.17 -8.00 29.41
N GLU A 336 -4.47 -9.28 29.63
CA GLU A 336 -4.19 -10.35 28.66
C GLU A 336 -4.99 -10.16 27.37
N ILE A 337 -6.25 -9.73 27.47
CA ILE A 337 -7.08 -9.44 26.29
C ILE A 337 -6.42 -8.35 25.44
N GLU A 338 -6.03 -7.24 26.05
CA GLU A 338 -5.42 -6.12 25.35
C GLU A 338 -4.07 -6.51 24.73
N MET A 339 -3.21 -7.22 25.47
CA MET A 339 -1.94 -7.69 24.93
C MET A 339 -2.10 -8.68 23.76
N ARG A 340 -3.11 -9.56 23.81
CA ARG A 340 -3.43 -10.48 22.70
C ARG A 340 -3.96 -9.73 21.48
N ARG A 341 -4.81 -8.72 21.66
CA ARG A 341 -5.29 -7.85 20.58
C ARG A 341 -4.13 -7.13 19.91
N ARG A 342 -3.28 -6.46 20.69
CA ARG A 342 -2.08 -5.77 20.18
C ARG A 342 -1.21 -6.72 19.36
N LEU A 343 -0.90 -7.91 19.89
CA LEU A 343 -0.09 -8.91 19.20
C LEU A 343 -0.74 -9.40 17.89
N TRP A 344 -2.01 -9.79 17.92
CA TRP A 344 -2.71 -10.29 16.74
C TRP A 344 -2.75 -9.26 15.61
N TRP A 345 -3.07 -8.01 15.92
CA TRP A 345 -3.10 -6.97 14.91
C TRP A 345 -1.73 -6.64 14.32
N HIS A 346 -0.65 -6.71 15.12
CA HIS A 346 0.72 -6.61 14.58
C HIS A 346 1.08 -7.79 13.67
N ILE A 347 0.55 -8.99 13.91
CA ILE A 347 0.68 -10.13 12.99
C ILE A 347 -0.05 -9.85 11.67
N CYS A 348 -1.26 -9.29 11.72
CA CYS A 348 -1.98 -8.91 10.51
C CYS A 348 -1.27 -7.80 9.72
N ILE A 349 -0.73 -6.79 10.42
CA ILE A 349 0.08 -5.73 9.80
C ILE A 349 1.33 -6.33 9.14
N LEU A 350 2.03 -7.25 9.81
CA LEU A 350 3.18 -7.94 9.22
C LEU A 350 2.81 -8.69 7.94
N ASP A 351 1.71 -9.45 7.96
CA ASP A 351 1.21 -10.21 6.80
C ASP A 351 0.85 -9.28 5.62
N MET A 352 0.15 -8.18 5.89
CA MET A 352 -0.17 -7.14 4.91
C MET A 352 1.10 -6.58 4.27
N LEU A 353 2.07 -6.18 5.09
CA LEU A 353 3.29 -5.55 4.62
C LEU A 353 4.17 -6.49 3.81
N CYS A 354 4.32 -7.74 4.25
CA CYS A 354 5.07 -8.75 3.49
C CYS A 354 4.36 -9.11 2.18
N SER A 355 3.03 -9.18 2.17
CA SER A 355 2.25 -9.45 0.96
C SER A 355 2.35 -8.31 -0.04
N GLU A 356 2.34 -7.06 0.42
CA GLU A 356 2.59 -5.89 -0.43
C GLU A 356 3.99 -5.92 -1.07
N ASP A 357 5.03 -6.28 -0.29
CA ASP A 357 6.41 -6.40 -0.80
C ASP A 357 6.54 -7.47 -1.90
N GLN A 358 5.76 -8.56 -1.80
CA GLN A 358 5.73 -9.64 -2.80
C GLN A 358 4.72 -9.40 -3.93
N GLY A 359 3.83 -8.42 -3.79
CA GLY A 359 2.72 -8.19 -4.70
C GLY A 359 1.72 -9.35 -4.69
N THR A 360 1.43 -9.93 -3.52
CA THR A 360 0.44 -11.01 -3.33
C THR A 360 -0.68 -10.56 -2.39
N ASP A 361 -1.73 -11.39 -2.26
CA ASP A 361 -2.77 -11.19 -1.26
C ASP A 361 -2.30 -11.66 0.13
N THR A 362 -2.91 -11.11 1.18
CA THR A 362 -2.72 -11.54 2.58
C THR A 362 -3.21 -12.96 2.79
N GLN A 363 -2.54 -13.67 3.70
CA GLN A 363 -3.01 -14.98 4.15
C GLN A 363 -4.11 -14.88 5.21
N ILE A 364 -4.18 -13.74 5.92
CA ILE A 364 -5.24 -13.46 6.90
C ILE A 364 -6.40 -12.71 6.24
N TRP A 365 -7.62 -13.16 6.54
CA TRP A 365 -8.88 -12.60 6.05
C TRP A 365 -9.82 -12.27 7.22
N PRO A 366 -10.71 -11.25 7.10
CA PRO A 366 -11.60 -10.82 8.17
C PRO A 366 -12.48 -11.93 8.77
N GLY A 367 -12.84 -12.95 7.99
CA GLY A 367 -13.63 -14.09 8.47
C GLY A 367 -12.86 -15.14 9.27
N MET A 368 -11.52 -15.02 9.35
CA MET A 368 -10.66 -16.03 9.99
C MET A 368 -10.42 -15.78 11.48
N PHE A 369 -10.82 -14.62 12.00
CA PHE A 369 -10.58 -14.20 13.37
C PHE A 369 -11.72 -13.34 13.88
N ASP A 370 -11.85 -13.23 15.20
CA ASP A 370 -12.86 -12.38 15.85
C ASP A 370 -12.26 -11.41 16.88
N THR A 371 -10.93 -11.34 16.94
CA THR A 371 -10.15 -10.41 17.75
C THR A 371 -10.54 -8.96 17.43
N LYS A 372 -11.00 -8.22 18.45
CA LYS A 372 -11.39 -6.81 18.31
C LYS A 372 -10.17 -5.91 18.15
N LEU A 373 -10.38 -4.67 17.71
CA LEU A 373 -9.35 -3.64 17.66
C LEU A 373 -8.74 -3.40 19.06
N PRO A 374 -7.45 -3.03 19.15
CA PRO A 374 -6.85 -2.59 20.41
C PRO A 374 -7.60 -1.39 20.98
N SER A 375 -7.66 -1.30 22.30
CA SER A 375 -8.37 -0.22 22.98
C SER A 375 -7.49 1.02 23.04
N ASN A 376 -8.02 2.22 22.74
CA ASN A 376 -7.24 3.47 22.80
C ASN A 376 -7.00 3.91 24.26
N ILE A 377 -6.01 3.26 24.89
CA ILE A 377 -5.62 3.40 26.29
C ILE A 377 -4.10 3.44 26.34
N ASP A 378 -3.55 4.40 27.08
CA ASP A 378 -2.11 4.52 27.26
C ASP A 378 -1.53 3.28 27.96
N GLY A 379 -0.40 2.80 27.46
CA GLY A 379 0.28 1.61 27.97
C GLY A 379 0.50 1.63 29.48
N ASP A 380 0.83 2.77 30.06
CA ASP A 380 1.07 2.90 31.51
C ASP A 380 -0.18 2.63 32.37
N GLU A 381 -1.38 2.76 31.80
CA GLU A 381 -2.64 2.47 32.49
C GLU A 381 -3.01 0.99 32.41
N VAL A 382 -2.45 0.25 31.44
CA VAL A 382 -2.75 -1.17 31.17
C VAL A 382 -1.90 -2.07 32.06
N THR A 383 -2.27 -2.22 33.34
CA THR A 383 -1.50 -3.02 34.30
C THR A 383 -1.99 -4.47 34.43
N PRO A 384 -1.09 -5.45 34.74
CA PRO A 384 -1.48 -6.85 34.94
C PRO A 384 -2.54 -7.11 36.02
N GLY A 385 -2.71 -6.20 36.97
CA GLY A 385 -3.69 -6.31 38.07
C GLY A 385 -5.07 -5.74 37.75
N LEU A 386 -5.33 -5.27 36.54
CA LEU A 386 -6.62 -4.69 36.15
C LEU A 386 -7.76 -5.70 36.23
N THR A 387 -8.85 -5.30 36.87
CA THR A 387 -10.12 -6.05 36.89
C THR A 387 -11.12 -5.53 35.85
N THR A 388 -11.05 -4.24 35.52
CA THR A 388 -11.89 -3.56 34.53
C THR A 388 -11.04 -2.67 33.63
N LEU A 389 -11.40 -2.53 32.36
CA LEU A 389 -10.68 -1.62 31.45
C LEU A 389 -10.93 -0.15 31.84
N PRO A 390 -9.88 0.70 31.82
CA PRO A 390 -10.02 2.16 31.90
C PRO A 390 -10.94 2.73 30.79
N PRO A 391 -11.48 3.95 30.98
CA PRO A 391 -12.26 4.62 29.95
C PRO A 391 -11.41 4.89 28.70
N LEU A 392 -12.01 4.72 27.53
CA LEU A 392 -11.36 4.95 26.24
C LEU A 392 -11.05 6.45 26.06
N ARG A 393 -9.83 6.77 25.64
CA ARG A 393 -9.39 8.14 25.39
C ARG A 393 -9.74 8.59 23.96
N ARG A 394 -9.99 9.88 23.77
CA ARG A 394 -10.01 10.55 22.46
C ARG A 394 -8.68 11.29 22.26
N GLY A 395 -8.17 11.31 21.04
CA GLY A 395 -6.85 11.85 20.74
C GLY A 395 -5.73 10.84 20.90
N TYR A 396 -4.51 11.35 21.07
CA TYR A 396 -3.28 10.58 21.02
C TYR A 396 -3.04 9.73 22.29
N THR A 397 -2.64 8.48 22.07
CA THR A 397 -2.06 7.53 23.04
C THR A 397 -0.90 6.77 22.39
N ASP A 398 -0.12 6.04 23.19
CA ASP A 398 0.99 5.21 22.68
C ASP A 398 0.58 4.13 21.65
N ILE A 399 -0.69 3.72 21.63
CA ILE A 399 -1.23 2.70 20.71
C ILE A 399 -1.98 3.30 19.51
N THR A 400 -2.17 4.62 19.43
CA THR A 400 -3.02 5.25 18.40
C THR A 400 -2.56 4.96 16.97
N LEU A 401 -1.25 4.96 16.69
CA LEU A 401 -0.74 4.62 15.36
C LEU A 401 -1.11 3.19 14.95
N CYS A 402 -1.03 2.24 15.89
CA CYS A 402 -1.44 0.86 15.65
C CYS A 402 -2.93 0.80 15.32
N ILE A 403 -3.78 1.49 16.09
CA ILE A 403 -5.24 1.53 15.86
C ILE A 403 -5.54 2.10 14.48
N ILE A 404 -4.89 3.20 14.08
CA ILE A 404 -5.05 3.79 12.74
C ILE A 404 -4.71 2.75 11.65
N HIS A 405 -3.59 2.03 11.77
CA HIS A 405 -3.25 0.96 10.82
C HIS A 405 -4.30 -0.15 10.80
N CYS A 406 -4.81 -0.56 11.95
CA CYS A 406 -5.83 -1.61 12.04
C CYS A 406 -7.14 -1.18 11.35
N GLU A 407 -7.56 0.07 11.57
CA GLU A 407 -8.76 0.65 10.97
C GLU A 407 -8.61 0.78 9.46
N MET A 408 -7.43 1.22 9.00
CA MET A 408 -7.11 1.28 7.57
C MET A 408 -7.09 -0.08 6.91
N MET A 409 -6.47 -1.07 7.54
CA MET A 409 -6.44 -2.42 6.98
C MET A 409 -7.86 -3.02 6.91
N SER A 410 -8.67 -2.83 7.95
CA SER A 410 -10.05 -3.33 8.01
C SER A 410 -10.95 -2.70 6.96
N ASN A 411 -10.83 -1.38 6.76
CA ASN A 411 -11.74 -0.61 5.92
C ASN A 411 -11.20 -0.39 4.49
N LEU A 412 -9.89 -0.44 4.26
CA LEU A 412 -9.32 -0.16 2.92
C LEU A 412 -8.83 -1.42 2.25
N TYR A 413 -8.04 -2.22 2.97
CA TYR A 413 -7.38 -3.38 2.41
C TYR A 413 -8.32 -4.60 2.31
N TRP A 414 -9.14 -4.81 3.34
CA TRP A 414 -10.09 -5.92 3.38
C TRP A 414 -11.50 -5.57 2.90
N ALA A 415 -11.83 -4.30 2.68
CA ALA A 415 -13.15 -3.94 2.17
C ALA A 415 -13.39 -4.49 0.75
N GLY A 416 -14.31 -5.46 0.66
CA GLY A 416 -14.64 -6.18 -0.57
C GLY A 416 -13.90 -7.50 -0.77
N LYS A 417 -12.93 -7.84 0.10
CA LYS A 417 -12.24 -9.13 0.08
C LYS A 417 -13.06 -10.17 0.87
N SER A 418 -14.07 -10.75 0.23
CA SER A 418 -14.87 -11.86 0.79
C SER A 418 -14.43 -13.21 0.22
N LEU A 419 -14.38 -14.25 1.05
CA LEU A 419 -14.18 -15.63 0.60
C LEU A 419 -15.44 -16.24 -0.02
N ASP A 420 -16.60 -15.63 0.25
CA ASP A 420 -17.88 -16.04 -0.31
C ASP A 420 -18.01 -15.54 -1.76
N GLU A 421 -18.20 -16.45 -2.71
CA GLU A 421 -18.37 -16.14 -4.13
C GLU A 421 -19.65 -15.33 -4.40
N ASP A 422 -20.67 -15.50 -3.54
CA ASP A 422 -21.95 -14.79 -3.63
C ASP A 422 -21.92 -13.40 -2.95
N ALA A 423 -20.83 -13.07 -2.25
CA ALA A 423 -20.72 -11.78 -1.58
C ALA A 423 -20.59 -10.66 -2.62
N ARG A 424 -21.61 -9.80 -2.64
CA ARG A 424 -21.65 -8.58 -3.46
C ARG A 424 -20.37 -7.77 -3.24
N GLN A 425 -19.58 -7.62 -4.30
CA GLN A 425 -18.48 -6.66 -4.30
C GLN A 425 -19.04 -5.25 -4.10
N PRO A 426 -18.50 -4.45 -3.16
CA PRO A 426 -18.97 -3.09 -2.96
C PRO A 426 -18.75 -2.28 -4.24
N SER A 427 -19.80 -1.59 -4.66
CA SER A 427 -19.78 -0.68 -5.80
C SER A 427 -18.76 0.44 -5.60
N THR A 428 -18.34 1.08 -6.70
CA THR A 428 -17.40 2.20 -6.64
C THR A 428 -17.87 3.30 -5.67
N SER A 429 -19.17 3.66 -5.71
CA SER A 429 -19.73 4.67 -4.80
C SER A 429 -19.76 4.21 -3.33
N GLU A 430 -19.96 2.92 -3.06
CA GLU A 430 -19.90 2.39 -1.68
C GLU A 430 -18.48 2.42 -1.13
N LYS A 431 -17.47 2.08 -1.94
CA LYS A 431 -16.05 2.18 -1.56
C LYS A 431 -15.63 3.63 -1.29
N GLU A 432 -16.10 4.58 -2.11
CA GLU A 432 -15.86 6.01 -1.91
C GLU A 432 -16.47 6.52 -0.59
N LYS A 433 -17.73 6.17 -0.31
CA LYS A 433 -18.38 6.52 0.96
C LYS A 433 -17.64 5.93 2.16
N LEU A 434 -17.16 4.70 2.04
CA LEU A 434 -16.43 4.03 3.10
C LEU A 434 -15.08 4.70 3.37
N LEU A 435 -14.37 5.14 2.32
CA LEU A 435 -13.15 5.97 2.42
C LEU A 435 -13.42 7.29 3.13
N SER A 436 -14.45 8.04 2.72
CA SER A 436 -14.83 9.31 3.36
C SER A 436 -15.26 9.13 4.82
N THR A 437 -16.02 8.07 5.12
CA THR A 437 -16.45 7.74 6.48
C THR A 437 -15.26 7.42 7.37
N LEU A 438 -14.29 6.64 6.85
CA LEU A 438 -13.06 6.33 7.58
C LEU A 438 -12.25 7.60 7.85
N ALA A 439 -12.04 8.46 6.85
CA ALA A 439 -11.28 9.70 7.00
C ALA A 439 -11.90 10.59 8.10
N ASN A 440 -13.22 10.82 8.03
CA ASN A 440 -13.94 11.61 9.04
C ASN A 440 -13.84 10.99 10.43
N ARG A 441 -13.95 9.66 10.54
CA ARG A 441 -13.85 8.97 11.82
C ARG A 441 -12.45 9.10 12.43
N LEU A 442 -11.39 8.97 11.63
CA LEU A 442 -10.02 9.16 12.10
C LEU A 442 -9.78 10.60 12.57
N GLU A 443 -10.32 11.59 11.86
CA GLU A 443 -10.22 13.00 12.23
C GLU A 443 -10.87 13.28 13.59
N VAL A 444 -12.14 12.87 13.74
CA VAL A 444 -12.94 13.19 14.93
C VAL A 444 -12.45 12.44 16.18
N LEU A 445 -12.02 11.19 16.03
CA LEU A 445 -11.60 10.38 17.18
C LEU A 445 -10.16 10.64 17.61
N TYR A 446 -9.28 10.93 16.66
CA TYR A 446 -7.84 11.00 16.90
C TYR A 446 -7.25 12.33 16.45
N LEU A 447 -7.21 12.58 15.13
CA LEU A 447 -6.29 13.57 14.54
C LEU A 447 -6.60 15.02 14.92
N HIS A 448 -7.87 15.39 15.09
CA HIS A 448 -8.26 16.76 15.46
C HIS A 448 -7.67 17.20 16.81
N ASN A 449 -7.41 16.24 17.72
CA ASN A 449 -6.91 16.53 19.06
C ASN A 449 -5.39 16.40 19.16
N PHE A 450 -4.67 16.26 18.03
CA PHE A 450 -3.22 16.11 18.03
C PHE A 450 -2.54 17.48 18.09
N ASP A 451 -1.46 17.52 18.86
CA ASP A 451 -0.52 18.63 18.90
C ASP A 451 0.61 18.35 17.90
N LEU A 452 0.63 19.13 16.81
CA LEU A 452 1.58 18.97 15.72
C LEU A 452 2.98 19.48 16.04
N ASP A 453 3.16 20.20 17.15
CA ASP A 453 4.49 20.56 17.66
C ASP A 453 5.18 19.35 18.30
N ILE A 454 4.42 18.31 18.66
CA ILE A 454 4.95 17.04 19.19
C ILE A 454 5.33 16.12 18.01
N PRO A 455 6.63 15.80 17.81
CA PRO A 455 7.09 15.10 16.60
C PRO A 455 6.42 13.75 16.31
N ILE A 456 6.13 12.94 17.34
CA ILE A 456 5.49 11.63 17.15
C ILE A 456 4.02 11.75 16.72
N GLN A 457 3.32 12.78 17.20
CA GLN A 457 1.93 13.04 16.80
C GLN A 457 1.88 13.52 15.35
N TRP A 458 2.79 14.41 14.97
CA TRP A 458 2.98 14.82 13.58
C TRP A 458 3.26 13.61 12.66
N VAL A 459 4.20 12.74 13.02
CA VAL A 459 4.51 11.51 12.26
C VAL A 459 3.26 10.65 12.09
N THR A 460 2.48 10.48 13.16
CA THR A 460 1.26 9.68 13.15
C THR A 460 0.21 10.26 12.21
N VAL A 461 0.01 11.59 12.21
CA VAL A 461 -0.90 12.29 11.28
C VAL A 461 -0.44 12.11 9.84
N VAL A 462 0.85 12.30 9.55
CA VAL A 462 1.38 12.17 8.19
C VAL A 462 1.24 10.74 7.67
N ILE A 463 1.52 9.72 8.50
CA ILE A 463 1.28 8.32 8.13
C ILE A 463 -0.20 8.06 7.87
N ALA A 464 -1.09 8.61 8.69
CA ALA A 464 -2.53 8.48 8.53
C ALA A 464 -3.00 9.09 7.18
N ARG A 465 -2.56 10.31 6.88
CA ARG A 465 -2.89 11.00 5.62
C ARG A 465 -2.31 10.26 4.40
N LEU A 466 -1.06 9.81 4.48
CA LEU A 466 -0.40 9.07 3.41
C LEU A 466 -1.15 7.78 3.07
N THR A 467 -1.55 7.02 4.08
CA THR A 467 -2.21 5.73 3.89
C THR A 467 -3.64 5.88 3.38
N LEU A 468 -4.40 6.87 3.88
CA LEU A 468 -5.72 7.22 3.32
C LEU A 468 -5.61 7.58 1.84
N SER A 469 -4.60 8.39 1.49
CA SER A 469 -4.39 8.86 0.13
C SER A 469 -4.02 7.75 -0.83
N LYS A 470 -3.21 6.79 -0.36
CA LYS A 470 -2.94 5.55 -1.09
C LYS A 470 -4.24 4.77 -1.32
N GLY A 471 -5.12 4.67 -0.31
CA GLY A 471 -6.44 4.06 -0.46
C GLY A 471 -7.30 4.73 -1.55
N TRP A 472 -7.32 6.06 -1.57
CA TRP A 472 -7.99 6.84 -2.61
C TRP A 472 -7.38 6.63 -4.01
N LEU A 473 -6.05 6.57 -4.11
CA LEU A 473 -5.36 6.31 -5.37
C LEU A 473 -5.75 4.94 -5.93
N VAL A 474 -5.67 3.89 -5.11
CA VAL A 474 -6.05 2.51 -5.50
C VAL A 474 -7.52 2.44 -5.92
N HIS A 475 -8.40 3.14 -5.20
CA HIS A 475 -9.81 3.23 -5.57
C HIS A 475 -10.02 3.86 -6.96
N ARG A 476 -9.41 5.01 -7.22
CA ARG A 476 -9.52 5.72 -8.50
C ARG A 476 -8.90 4.92 -9.66
N LEU A 477 -7.76 4.27 -9.43
CA LEU A 477 -7.15 3.38 -10.42
C LEU A 477 -8.10 2.24 -10.80
N ASN A 478 -8.73 1.59 -9.83
CA ASN A 478 -9.73 0.55 -10.05
C ASN A 478 -10.97 1.06 -10.82
N ALA A 479 -11.44 2.26 -10.51
CA ALA A 479 -12.59 2.85 -11.18
C ALA A 479 -12.28 3.19 -12.67
N SER A 480 -11.05 3.66 -12.92
CA SER A 480 -10.54 3.97 -14.26
C SER A 480 -10.35 2.70 -15.11
N THR A 481 -9.71 1.65 -14.57
CA THR A 481 -9.52 0.38 -15.30
C THR A 481 -10.84 -0.33 -15.63
N ALA A 482 -11.85 -0.21 -14.76
CA ALA A 482 -13.19 -0.74 -15.02
C ALA A 482 -14.00 0.06 -16.06
N GLY A 483 -13.47 1.19 -16.56
CA GLY A 483 -14.19 2.09 -17.47
C GLY A 483 -15.43 2.74 -16.84
N ARG A 484 -15.48 2.80 -15.50
CA ARG A 484 -16.66 3.20 -14.71
C ARG A 484 -16.62 4.65 -14.25
N ASP A 485 -15.50 5.34 -14.41
CA ASP A 485 -15.36 6.74 -14.00
C ASP A 485 -14.88 7.65 -15.15
N PRO A 486 -15.79 8.43 -15.78
CA PRO A 486 -15.43 9.48 -16.72
C PRO A 486 -15.08 10.83 -16.05
N ALA A 487 -15.17 10.94 -14.72
CA ALA A 487 -14.97 12.18 -13.98
C ALA A 487 -13.55 12.36 -13.43
N ALA A 488 -12.89 11.30 -12.94
CA ALA A 488 -11.48 11.37 -12.58
C ALA A 488 -10.61 11.46 -13.85
N THR A 489 -10.10 12.65 -14.15
CA THR A 489 -9.13 12.80 -15.22
C THR A 489 -7.87 11.99 -14.86
N ASN A 490 -7.27 11.29 -15.84
CA ASN A 490 -5.98 10.62 -15.63
C ASN A 490 -4.93 11.57 -15.03
N ASP A 491 -5.08 12.89 -15.24
CA ASP A 491 -4.26 13.95 -14.67
C ASP A 491 -4.39 14.08 -13.14
N GLU A 492 -5.59 13.96 -12.58
CA GLU A 492 -5.78 13.95 -11.12
C GLU A 492 -5.14 12.72 -10.46
N ILE A 493 -5.28 11.55 -11.08
CA ILE A 493 -4.68 10.30 -10.57
C ILE A 493 -3.14 10.42 -10.60
N PHE A 494 -2.59 10.97 -11.69
CA PHE A 494 -1.17 11.24 -11.82
C PHE A 494 -0.68 12.23 -10.77
N HIS A 495 -1.39 13.34 -10.56
CA HIS A 495 -1.01 14.33 -9.57
C HIS A 495 -1.06 13.78 -8.14
N MET A 496 -2.11 13.04 -7.79
CA MET A 496 -2.22 12.35 -6.49
C MET A 496 -1.07 11.36 -6.26
N ALA A 497 -0.69 10.59 -7.29
CA ALA A 497 0.44 9.67 -7.20
C ALA A 497 1.77 10.41 -6.92
N VAL A 498 2.01 11.54 -7.59
CA VAL A 498 3.20 12.37 -7.37
C VAL A 498 3.23 12.95 -5.94
N GLU A 499 2.10 13.47 -5.45
CA GLU A 499 2.00 13.99 -4.08
C GLU A 499 2.27 12.90 -3.03
N ILE A 500 1.73 11.68 -3.20
CA ILE A 500 2.02 10.54 -2.31
C ILE A 500 3.54 10.27 -2.21
N VAL A 501 4.26 10.31 -3.34
CA VAL A 501 5.72 10.11 -3.34
C VAL A 501 6.43 11.28 -2.64
N LYS A 502 6.01 12.53 -2.87
CA LYS A 502 6.57 13.70 -2.19
C LYS A 502 6.40 13.63 -0.67
N PHE A 503 5.20 13.29 -0.19
CA PHE A 503 4.95 13.12 1.24
C PHE A 503 5.76 11.95 1.83
N ALA A 504 5.90 10.84 1.10
CA ALA A 504 6.74 9.73 1.52
C ALA A 504 8.23 10.13 1.62
N THR A 505 8.74 10.97 0.72
CA THR A 505 10.11 11.50 0.81
C THR A 505 10.26 12.48 1.98
N LEU A 506 9.27 13.35 2.21
CA LEU A 506 9.27 14.33 3.29
C LEU A 506 9.40 13.64 4.66
N ILE A 507 8.58 12.63 4.95
CA ILE A 507 8.61 11.94 6.25
C ILE A 507 9.92 11.15 6.46
N GLN A 508 10.56 10.69 5.37
CA GLN A 508 11.83 9.94 5.45
C GLN A 508 13.05 10.83 5.70
N ASN A 509 12.97 12.11 5.31
CA ASN A 509 14.11 13.03 5.31
C ASN A 509 13.93 14.22 6.27
N ASN A 510 12.83 14.30 7.01
CA ASN A 510 12.61 15.35 8.00
C ASN A 510 13.54 15.17 9.22
N GLU A 511 14.32 16.21 9.53
CA GLU A 511 15.31 16.20 10.61
C GLU A 511 14.66 16.03 11.99
N SER A 512 13.51 16.68 12.21
CA SER A 512 12.77 16.66 13.50
C SER A 512 12.22 15.28 13.86
N THR A 513 12.05 14.40 12.86
CA THR A 513 11.48 13.05 13.03
C THR A 513 12.47 11.97 12.62
N SER A 514 13.75 12.31 12.50
CA SER A 514 14.81 11.43 12.02
C SER A 514 14.95 10.13 12.81
N GLN A 515 14.58 10.14 14.10
CA GLN A 515 14.58 8.96 14.97
C GLN A 515 13.63 7.84 14.53
N TRP A 516 12.57 8.15 13.76
CA TRP A 516 11.60 7.17 13.25
C TRP A 516 11.72 6.94 11.74
N ALA A 517 12.64 7.64 11.07
CA ALA A 517 12.87 7.51 9.64
C ALA A 517 13.23 6.07 9.23
N TRP A 518 13.87 5.30 10.11
CA TRP A 518 14.22 3.89 9.87
C TRP A 518 13.00 3.04 9.51
N LEU A 519 11.85 3.29 10.15
CA LEU A 519 10.62 2.56 9.90
C LEU A 519 9.91 3.13 8.68
N CYS A 520 9.81 4.46 8.56
CA CYS A 520 9.20 5.10 7.38
C CYS A 520 9.86 4.65 6.06
N LYS A 521 11.18 4.46 6.06
CA LYS A 521 11.94 3.94 4.90
C LYS A 521 11.62 2.48 4.56
N SER A 522 11.07 1.70 5.49
CA SER A 522 10.62 0.34 5.22
C SER A 522 9.32 0.28 4.41
N TYR A 523 8.53 1.36 4.40
CA TYR A 523 7.30 1.49 3.62
C TYR A 523 7.60 2.07 2.23
N LYS A 524 8.00 1.21 1.29
CA LYS A 524 8.39 1.65 -0.05
C LYS A 524 7.19 1.75 -0.98
N GLN A 525 6.90 2.96 -1.46
CA GLN A 525 5.82 3.24 -2.42
C GLN A 525 6.15 2.78 -3.85
N ARG A 526 6.71 1.57 -4.02
CA ARG A 526 7.21 1.07 -5.33
C ARG A 526 6.10 0.96 -6.36
N HIS A 527 4.91 0.56 -5.93
CA HIS A 527 3.73 0.45 -6.79
C HIS A 527 3.33 1.82 -7.36
N VAL A 528 3.29 2.85 -6.52
CA VAL A 528 2.98 4.23 -6.93
C VAL A 528 4.03 4.78 -7.88
N VAL A 529 5.32 4.56 -7.59
CA VAL A 529 6.41 4.97 -8.48
C VAL A 529 6.36 4.25 -9.82
N ALA A 530 6.04 2.96 -9.84
CA ALA A 530 5.87 2.19 -11.07
C ALA A 530 4.73 2.76 -11.94
N TYR A 531 3.62 3.16 -11.32
CA TYR A 531 2.54 3.86 -12.01
C TYR A 531 3.01 5.19 -12.64
N ILE A 532 3.69 6.05 -11.87
CA ILE A 532 4.21 7.33 -12.37
C ILE A 532 5.17 7.11 -13.55
N LEU A 533 6.12 6.18 -13.44
CA LEU A 533 7.05 5.86 -14.53
C LEU A 533 6.32 5.38 -15.79
N SER A 534 5.26 4.59 -15.63
CA SER A 534 4.45 4.12 -16.76
C SER A 534 3.73 5.27 -17.47
N GLU A 535 3.28 6.29 -16.73
CA GLU A 535 2.65 7.50 -17.25
C GLU A 535 3.67 8.43 -17.92
N LEU A 536 4.86 8.60 -17.34
CA LEU A 536 5.96 9.40 -17.92
C LEU A 536 6.44 8.82 -19.28
N CYS A 537 6.31 7.51 -19.48
CA CYS A 537 6.58 6.91 -20.80
C CYS A 537 5.64 7.46 -21.89
N VAL A 538 4.39 7.80 -21.56
CA VAL A 538 3.35 8.16 -22.53
C VAL A 538 3.11 9.67 -22.60
N ARG A 539 3.07 10.37 -21.46
CA ARG A 539 2.74 11.80 -21.35
C ARG A 539 3.74 12.71 -22.06
N PRO A 540 3.32 13.87 -22.61
CA PRO A 540 4.24 14.86 -23.17
C PRO A 540 5.12 15.47 -22.06
N VAL A 541 6.27 16.02 -22.46
CA VAL A 541 7.16 16.72 -21.53
C VAL A 541 6.55 18.09 -21.21
N THR A 542 6.20 18.27 -19.95
CA THR A 542 5.60 19.45 -19.32
C THR A 542 6.31 19.73 -17.99
N PRO A 543 6.24 20.95 -17.44
CA PRO A 543 6.81 21.26 -16.12
C PRO A 543 6.37 20.28 -15.03
N GLU A 544 5.11 19.85 -15.06
CA GLU A 544 4.54 18.90 -14.10
C GLU A 544 5.17 17.50 -14.25
N THR A 545 5.34 17.01 -15.48
CA THR A 545 5.99 15.71 -15.72
C THR A 545 7.49 15.74 -15.46
N GLU A 546 8.14 16.89 -15.63
CA GLU A 546 9.56 17.07 -15.28
C GLU A 546 9.76 17.05 -13.77
N HIS A 547 8.89 17.75 -13.03
CA HIS A 547 8.88 17.69 -11.57
C HIS A 547 8.63 16.25 -11.08
N ALA A 548 7.67 15.55 -11.67
CA ALA A 548 7.42 14.14 -11.34
C ALA A 548 8.64 13.24 -11.64
N TRP A 549 9.36 13.50 -12.73
CA TRP A 549 10.60 12.79 -13.07
C TRP A 549 11.68 13.01 -12.02
N GLU A 550 11.88 14.25 -11.55
CA GLU A 550 12.85 14.59 -10.49
C GLU A 550 12.55 13.85 -9.19
N VAL A 551 11.30 13.95 -8.71
CA VAL A 551 10.83 13.31 -7.47
C VAL A 551 11.02 11.79 -7.52
N VAL A 552 10.64 11.15 -8.63
CA VAL A 552 10.80 9.70 -8.81
C VAL A 552 12.28 9.31 -8.90
N THR A 553 13.10 10.11 -9.57
CA THR A 553 14.52 9.84 -9.72
C THR A 553 15.24 9.88 -8.38
N GLU A 554 14.92 10.88 -7.54
CA GLU A 554 15.47 11.01 -6.20
C GLU A 554 15.16 9.79 -5.31
N ILE A 555 13.87 9.44 -5.20
CA ILE A 555 13.46 8.32 -4.33
C ILE A 555 13.98 6.97 -4.86
N TYR A 556 14.04 6.78 -6.17
CA TYR A 556 14.58 5.56 -6.78
C TYR A 556 16.08 5.39 -6.49
N HIS A 557 16.86 6.48 -6.62
CA HIS A 557 18.29 6.44 -6.27
C HIS A 557 18.53 6.25 -4.77
N GLN A 558 17.65 6.78 -3.92
CA GLN A 558 17.69 6.48 -2.49
C GLN A 558 17.54 4.97 -2.25
N TRP A 559 16.55 4.33 -2.86
CA TRP A 559 16.36 2.88 -2.73
C TRP A 559 17.56 2.09 -3.25
N LEU A 560 18.16 2.46 -4.38
CA LEU A 560 19.35 1.79 -4.89
C LEU A 560 20.55 1.84 -3.94
N ARG A 561 20.70 2.93 -3.18
CA ARG A 561 21.78 3.06 -2.17
C ARG A 561 21.50 2.20 -0.95
N GLU A 562 20.24 2.11 -0.54
CA GLU A 562 19.80 1.41 0.67
C GLU A 562 19.62 -0.11 0.46
N ASP A 563 19.24 -0.55 -0.75
CA ASP A 563 18.79 -1.93 -1.07
C ASP A 563 19.89 -2.85 -1.61
N ARG A 564 21.16 -2.65 -1.22
CA ARG A 564 22.30 -3.43 -1.76
C ARG A 564 22.16 -4.96 -1.65
N GLN A 565 21.23 -5.48 -0.84
CA GLN A 565 21.02 -6.92 -0.61
C GLN A 565 19.55 -7.40 -0.75
N THR A 566 18.56 -6.52 -0.95
CA THR A 566 17.14 -6.94 -0.93
C THR A 566 16.62 -7.26 -2.33
N ASN A 567 16.51 -8.55 -2.66
CA ASN A 567 15.95 -9.01 -3.94
C ASN A 567 14.42 -8.97 -3.90
N THR A 568 13.86 -7.79 -4.10
CA THR A 568 12.40 -7.58 -4.03
C THR A 568 11.74 -7.80 -5.39
N MET A 569 10.48 -8.26 -5.37
CA MET A 569 9.69 -8.57 -6.57
C MET A 569 9.78 -7.49 -7.64
N LEU A 570 9.67 -6.24 -7.21
CA LEU A 570 9.57 -5.07 -8.08
C LEU A 570 10.89 -4.43 -8.45
N GLN A 571 12.03 -4.84 -7.89
CA GLN A 571 13.30 -4.15 -8.15
C GLN A 571 13.69 -4.20 -9.64
N LYS A 572 13.71 -5.39 -10.24
CA LYS A 572 14.05 -5.56 -11.67
C LYS A 572 12.99 -4.96 -12.61
N PRO A 573 11.68 -5.17 -12.39
CA PRO A 573 10.67 -4.46 -13.16
C PRO A 573 10.84 -2.94 -13.10
N LEU A 574 11.01 -2.38 -11.91
CA LEU A 574 11.14 -0.94 -11.69
C LEU A 574 12.38 -0.37 -12.39
N SER A 575 13.52 -1.07 -12.35
CA SER A 575 14.72 -0.65 -13.08
C SER A 575 14.49 -0.56 -14.59
N ARG A 576 13.81 -1.55 -15.16
CA ARG A 576 13.43 -1.55 -16.58
C ARG A 576 12.46 -0.42 -16.92
N LEU A 577 11.48 -0.13 -16.04
CA LEU A 577 10.59 1.03 -16.23
C LEU A 577 11.34 2.36 -16.17
N MET A 578 12.29 2.49 -15.25
CA MET A 578 13.14 3.66 -15.12
C MET A 578 13.92 3.91 -16.42
N GLU A 579 14.51 2.85 -17.00
CA GLU A 579 15.23 2.92 -18.29
C GLU A 579 14.30 3.30 -19.46
N ARG A 580 13.12 2.67 -19.54
CA ARG A 580 12.10 2.97 -20.57
C ARG A 580 11.63 4.41 -20.48
N ALA A 581 11.34 4.91 -19.28
CA ALA A 581 10.92 6.28 -19.05
C ALA A 581 12.05 7.27 -19.40
N ALA A 582 13.30 6.97 -19.04
CA ALA A 582 14.46 7.77 -19.43
C ALA A 582 14.65 7.86 -20.95
N LEU A 583 14.43 6.75 -21.67
CA LEU A 583 14.50 6.71 -23.13
C LEU A 583 13.35 7.51 -23.78
N ALA A 584 12.12 7.33 -23.27
CA ALA A 584 10.95 8.08 -23.73
C ALA A 584 11.13 9.60 -23.50
N ARG A 585 11.70 10.01 -22.36
CA ARG A 585 12.02 11.41 -22.09
C ARG A 585 13.05 11.97 -23.07
N ARG A 586 14.17 11.26 -23.29
CA ARG A 586 15.23 11.68 -24.24
C ARG A 586 14.71 11.84 -25.67
N THR A 587 13.90 10.90 -26.14
CA THR A 587 13.31 10.95 -27.48
C THR A 587 12.34 12.12 -27.65
N LYS A 588 11.53 12.42 -26.63
CA LYS A 588 10.61 13.58 -26.64
C LYS A 588 11.36 14.91 -26.62
N LEU A 589 12.43 15.04 -25.83
CA LEU A 589 13.27 16.24 -25.79
C LEU A 589 13.98 16.48 -27.14
N ALA A 590 14.58 15.45 -27.72
CA ALA A 590 15.20 15.54 -29.05
C ALA A 590 14.18 15.88 -30.16
N GLY A 591 12.95 15.37 -30.05
CA GLY A 591 11.85 15.71 -30.96
C GLY A 591 11.40 17.17 -30.81
N ALA A 592 11.35 17.69 -29.59
CA ALA A 592 11.01 19.09 -29.31
C ALA A 592 12.08 20.04 -29.89
N GLU A 593 13.37 19.72 -29.70
CA GLU A 593 14.50 20.47 -30.28
C GLU A 593 14.50 20.43 -31.82
N ALA A 594 14.21 19.27 -32.42
CA ALA A 594 14.08 19.14 -33.88
C ALA A 594 12.87 19.91 -34.46
N SER A 595 11.79 20.06 -33.68
CA SER A 595 10.62 20.84 -34.06
C SER A 595 10.77 22.35 -33.82
N GLY A 596 11.56 22.75 -32.82
CA GLY A 596 11.91 24.14 -32.53
C GLY A 596 13.07 24.69 -33.38
N GLY A 597 13.90 23.81 -33.95
CA GLY A 597 15.07 24.16 -34.78
C GLY A 597 14.78 24.48 -36.26
N ARG A 598 13.52 24.49 -36.70
CA ARG A 598 13.14 24.91 -38.08
C ARG A 598 12.87 26.42 -38.19
N SER A 599 13.71 27.23 -37.59
CA SER A 599 13.96 28.61 -38.02
C SER A 599 15.24 29.10 -37.38
N VAL A 600 16.34 29.03 -38.13
CA VAL A 600 17.39 30.04 -38.26
C VAL A 600 18.56 29.37 -39.01
N ALA A 601 18.93 30.01 -40.10
CA ALA A 601 19.97 29.56 -41.02
C ALA A 601 21.35 29.48 -40.34
N ALA A 602 22.13 28.48 -40.75
CA ALA A 602 23.58 28.45 -40.56
C ALA A 602 24.27 29.64 -41.26
N PRO A 603 25.45 30.06 -40.79
CA PRO A 603 26.64 29.64 -41.54
C PRO A 603 27.91 29.31 -40.72
N SER A 604 28.57 28.23 -41.18
CA SER A 604 30.01 27.95 -41.37
C SER A 604 31.12 28.46 -40.43
N ASP A 605 31.90 27.47 -39.95
CA ASP A 605 33.38 27.32 -39.97
C ASP A 605 34.30 28.40 -39.36
N ASN A 606 35.03 28.04 -38.28
CA ASN A 606 36.43 27.60 -38.37
C ASN A 606 37.07 27.26 -37.00
N ALA A 607 38.07 26.39 -37.09
CA ALA A 607 38.84 25.73 -36.04
C ALA A 607 39.67 26.65 -35.12
N ALA A 608 39.98 26.17 -33.90
CA ALA A 608 41.34 25.92 -33.43
C ALA A 608 41.39 25.28 -32.02
N ILE A 609 42.32 24.34 -31.88
CA ILE A 609 42.76 23.64 -30.68
C ILE A 609 43.67 24.59 -29.88
N ASP A 610 43.51 24.69 -28.55
CA ASP A 610 44.67 24.57 -27.65
C ASP A 610 44.32 24.33 -26.17
N ARG A 611 45.17 23.48 -25.55
CA ARG A 611 45.18 23.07 -24.14
C ARG A 611 45.70 24.19 -23.24
N VAL A 612 45.07 24.42 -22.08
CA VAL A 612 45.78 24.79 -20.84
C VAL A 612 45.10 24.16 -19.63
N GLN A 613 45.87 23.37 -18.88
CA GLN A 613 45.56 22.89 -17.54
C GLN A 613 45.52 24.07 -16.55
N GLY A 614 44.48 24.16 -15.74
CA GLY A 614 44.37 25.14 -14.66
C GLY A 614 43.41 24.66 -13.57
N THR A 615 43.99 24.18 -12.47
CA THR A 615 43.39 23.88 -11.17
C THR A 615 42.42 24.96 -10.68
N LEU A 616 41.18 24.58 -10.36
CA LEU A 616 40.27 25.39 -9.52
C LEU A 616 39.48 24.50 -8.55
N GLN A 617 39.52 24.91 -7.29
CA GLN A 617 38.82 24.37 -6.12
C GLN A 617 37.30 24.57 -6.22
N PRO A 618 36.48 23.78 -5.49
CA PRO A 618 35.02 23.92 -5.54
C PRO A 618 34.54 25.12 -4.71
N ALA A 619 33.82 26.03 -5.35
CA ALA A 619 33.08 27.11 -4.71
C ALA A 619 31.77 26.57 -4.11
N VAL A 620 31.63 26.72 -2.80
CA VAL A 620 30.41 26.51 -2.03
C VAL A 620 29.42 27.61 -2.39
N SER A 621 28.26 27.25 -2.95
CA SER A 621 27.15 28.17 -3.17
C SER A 621 26.10 27.92 -2.09
N GLN A 622 26.04 28.82 -1.11
CA GLN A 622 24.99 28.87 -0.09
C GLN A 622 23.68 29.34 -0.75
N SER A 623 22.61 28.53 -0.69
CA SER A 623 21.25 29.00 -0.94
C SER A 623 20.63 29.49 0.37
N ILE A 624 20.36 30.79 0.39
CA ILE A 624 19.71 31.52 1.47
C ILE A 624 18.21 31.20 1.39
N ILE A 625 17.66 30.52 2.40
CA ILE A 625 16.22 30.41 2.64
C ILE A 625 15.87 31.51 3.66
N PRO A 626 14.90 32.41 3.40
CA PRO A 626 14.48 33.39 4.40
C PRO A 626 13.58 32.72 5.46
N PRO A 627 13.67 33.10 6.74
CA PRO A 627 12.80 32.57 7.79
C PRO A 627 11.39 33.18 7.70
N PRO A 628 10.35 32.48 8.21
CA PRO A 628 8.99 33.01 8.25
C PRO A 628 8.90 34.13 9.31
N ASN A 629 8.26 35.24 8.91
CA ASN A 629 7.99 36.39 9.77
C ASN A 629 7.07 36.02 10.93
N VAL A 630 7.57 36.22 12.14
CA VAL A 630 6.81 36.29 13.39
C VAL A 630 6.04 37.60 13.41
N LEU A 631 4.71 37.55 13.32
CA LEU A 631 3.85 38.67 13.70
C LEU A 631 3.44 38.50 15.17
N VAL A 632 4.10 39.29 16.01
CA VAL A 632 3.74 39.55 17.39
C VAL A 632 2.39 40.27 17.42
N GLY A 633 1.36 39.59 17.92
CA GLY A 633 0.06 40.15 18.26
C GLY A 633 -0.13 40.12 19.78
N THR A 634 -0.20 41.30 20.37
CA THR A 634 -0.40 41.62 21.79
C THR A 634 -1.70 41.07 22.39
N ASP A 635 -1.54 40.38 23.52
CA ASP A 635 -2.24 40.54 24.80
C ASP A 635 -3.74 40.96 24.78
N MET A 636 -4.61 40.03 25.17
CA MET A 636 -5.86 40.30 25.89
C MET A 636 -6.27 39.05 26.68
N GLY A 637 -6.00 39.09 27.98
CA GLY A 637 -6.39 38.04 28.92
C GLY A 637 -7.89 37.96 29.15
N VAL A 638 -8.42 36.74 29.25
CA VAL A 638 -9.68 36.44 29.92
C VAL A 638 -9.52 35.15 30.73
N ARG A 639 -10.07 35.21 31.94
CA ARG A 639 -9.92 34.32 33.08
C ARG A 639 -10.42 32.89 32.86
N LEU A 640 -9.70 31.97 33.53
CA LEU A 640 -10.14 30.66 34.01
C LEU A 640 -11.46 30.74 34.79
N GLU A 641 -12.41 29.87 34.48
CA GLU A 641 -13.34 29.30 35.46
C GLU A 641 -13.59 27.82 35.13
N ASP A 642 -13.18 26.95 36.06
CA ASP A 642 -13.75 25.60 36.24
C ASP A 642 -15.23 25.72 36.65
N PRO A 643 -16.06 24.68 36.41
CA PRO A 643 -16.41 23.86 37.56
C PRO A 643 -16.54 22.36 37.27
N SER A 644 -16.01 21.62 38.23
CA SER A 644 -16.29 20.22 38.54
C SER A 644 -17.76 19.94 38.90
N ALA A 645 -18.14 18.68 38.67
CA ALA A 645 -19.12 17.84 39.38
C ALA A 645 -20.55 17.72 38.82
N ALA A 646 -20.88 16.54 38.28
CA ALA A 646 -21.80 15.58 38.90
C ALA A 646 -21.89 14.26 38.10
N VAL A 647 -21.89 13.16 38.84
CA VAL A 647 -21.93 11.75 38.44
C VAL A 647 -23.38 11.28 38.23
N SER A 648 -23.66 10.48 37.20
CA SER A 648 -24.54 9.30 37.31
C SER A 648 -24.57 8.44 36.03
N GLU A 649 -24.13 7.20 36.19
CA GLU A 649 -24.69 5.95 35.64
C GLU A 649 -24.77 5.73 34.11
N GLY A 650 -23.80 4.97 33.62
CA GLY A 650 -24.05 3.64 33.05
C GLY A 650 -24.90 3.52 31.80
N HIS A 651 -24.29 3.64 30.62
CA HIS A 651 -24.73 2.90 29.45
C HIS A 651 -23.55 2.42 28.60
N ILE A 652 -23.58 1.12 28.34
CA ILE A 652 -22.73 0.35 27.44
C ILE A 652 -22.78 1.00 26.06
N LEU A 653 -21.64 1.50 25.56
CA LEU A 653 -21.54 1.95 24.17
C LEU A 653 -21.39 0.73 23.28
N ASP A 654 -22.54 0.24 22.82
CA ASP A 654 -22.66 -0.59 21.63
C ASP A 654 -22.08 0.16 20.41
N THR A 655 -21.50 -0.64 19.53
CA THR A 655 -20.74 -0.31 18.32
C THR A 655 -21.58 0.23 17.16
N ASP A 656 -22.58 1.08 17.42
CA ASP A 656 -23.39 1.72 16.37
C ASP A 656 -23.58 3.21 16.69
N ALA A 657 -22.58 4.02 16.33
CA ALA A 657 -22.78 5.47 16.26
C ALA A 657 -23.67 5.79 15.05
N ASN A 658 -24.86 6.31 15.32
CA ASN A 658 -25.85 6.72 14.34
C ASN A 658 -25.26 7.81 13.39
N PRO A 659 -25.19 7.58 12.06
CA PRO A 659 -24.44 8.43 11.13
C PRO A 659 -25.16 9.72 10.70
N SER A 660 -26.26 10.11 11.35
CA SER A 660 -27.18 11.15 10.84
C SER A 660 -26.95 12.57 11.36
N GLU A 661 -25.92 12.84 12.16
CA GLU A 661 -25.55 14.20 12.58
C GLU A 661 -24.05 14.45 12.34
N VAL A 662 -23.63 14.38 11.08
CA VAL A 662 -22.30 14.84 10.66
C VAL A 662 -22.51 15.74 9.45
N THR A 663 -22.18 17.02 9.60
CA THR A 663 -22.12 17.97 8.50
C THR A 663 -21.28 17.39 7.36
N GLU A 664 -21.87 17.27 6.16
CA GLU A 664 -21.19 16.79 4.95
C GLU A 664 -19.98 17.68 4.63
N PHE A 665 -18.80 17.27 5.06
CA PHE A 665 -17.55 17.76 4.51
C PHE A 665 -17.16 16.87 3.33
N SER A 666 -17.34 17.38 2.11
CA SER A 666 -16.86 16.74 0.89
C SER A 666 -15.36 17.00 0.75
N PHE A 667 -14.53 16.10 1.29
CA PHE A 667 -13.08 16.14 1.10
C PHE A 667 -12.67 15.35 -0.15
N SER A 668 -12.00 16.00 -1.11
CA SER A 668 -11.21 15.27 -2.09
C SER A 668 -9.91 14.78 -1.43
N ALA A 669 -9.36 13.65 -1.88
CA ALA A 669 -8.10 13.12 -1.34
C ALA A 669 -6.93 14.11 -1.45
N LEU A 670 -6.98 15.00 -2.45
CA LEU A 670 -6.00 16.07 -2.63
C LEU A 670 -6.20 17.16 -1.57
N ASP A 671 -7.43 17.56 -1.27
CA ASP A 671 -7.75 18.53 -0.21
C ASP A 671 -7.37 17.98 1.17
N TRP A 672 -7.46 16.67 1.36
CA TRP A 672 -7.03 16.00 2.58
C TRP A 672 -5.50 15.95 2.77
N LEU A 673 -4.76 15.73 1.68
CA LEU A 673 -3.30 15.74 1.68
C LEU A 673 -2.70 17.13 1.82
N THR A 674 -3.26 18.08 1.06
CA THR A 674 -2.72 19.44 0.85
C THR A 674 -3.43 20.51 1.68
N GLY A 675 -4.53 20.15 2.33
CA GLY A 675 -5.24 21.04 3.24
C GLY A 675 -4.34 21.48 4.40
N PRO A 676 -4.56 22.70 4.93
CA PRO A 676 -3.82 23.18 6.07
C PRO A 676 -3.87 22.14 7.19
N LEU A 677 -2.70 21.80 7.71
CA LEU A 677 -2.62 21.22 9.05
C LEU A 677 -3.28 22.26 9.98
N PRO A 678 -4.36 21.91 10.69
CA PRO A 678 -5.07 22.87 11.54
C PRO A 678 -4.16 23.52 12.57
#